data_AF-A0A1I8IDR0-F1
#
_entry.id   AF-A0A1I8IDR0-F1
#
_cell.length_a   1.000
_cell.length_b   1.000
_cell.length_c   1.000
_cell.angle_alpha   90.00
_cell.angle_beta   90.00
_cell.angle_gamma   90.00
#
_symmetry.space_group_name_H-M   'P 1'
#
loop_
_entity.id
_entity.type
_entity.pdbx_description
1 polymer ?
#
loop_
_entity_poly.entity_id
_entity_poly.type
_entity_poly.pdbx_seq_one_letter_code
_entity_poly.pdbx_strand_id
1 'polypeptide(L)'
;NHSAAQSSAAIDLVLDGVDTIGQVGENNLTVSLTSPIVYARQAAENYASKFGYPVPPDCPPLTYNGECYFNFIRKPAYSFSWDWGPAVPTSGLWRAVYLDLYSGLAIDYVKFTASPSLDSSSNAWWAMATAGVKFGDRFDQKIGQINPHLWWPNGYGSQRLYTLRVRLCLDGPDCRLLDNWETRQVAFRQVQLLQNSIGNELGQGLNFNLVVNNRPVFIKGSNFVPIGMSIPGADVSDYDWLMRSAAAAGINMLRVWGGGTIERAEFYDLADQLGIMIWQDFPFACALYPTDEAFLSTVRSEVRATVRRLQHRASLAVWVGNNENEGALANDWWSLWANQTERYYDDYRKLYMRLVRQQVVAEDSTRLVLLSSPSNGDATEWEGGIAHQPQSTLFGDVHFYSYTEDMWLPETTPLARLMSEFGFQSHPSLITVLSATRDPRNIGIDTNFTLHREHQPNGTLTIARHNARHFASQVPKWLIGVNDDVIGKLLVRNFSVPSSELKQLTDRLATYAYQSYASQIDQAEIYRRITHQHAFNRCRLRSAANQARGLEGMSSGVMYWQLNDVWSAPTWSSIEVTGAWKATHYYAARYYANRRLAIALADSEQRIVEAFYIRDSNPNQRGSEQIEVRFDCYDVDSLARLNSWTIIKNST
;
A
#
# COMPACT_ATOMS: atom_id res chain seq x y z
N ASN A 1 -8.85 -46.95 -18.78
CA ASN A 1 -9.55 -47.89 -17.88
C ASN A 1 -10.60 -47.13 -17.10
N HIS A 2 -11.81 -47.08 -17.65
CA HIS A 2 -12.98 -46.47 -17.00
C HIS A 2 -13.54 -47.44 -15.96
N SER A 3 -13.27 -47.17 -14.68
CA SER A 3 -14.14 -47.65 -13.60
C SER A 3 -15.15 -46.55 -13.29
N ALA A 4 -16.42 -46.91 -13.33
CA ALA A 4 -17.56 -46.06 -12.99
C ALA A 4 -17.32 -45.30 -11.67
N ALA A 5 -17.14 -43.99 -11.76
CA ALA A 5 -17.25 -43.11 -10.60
C ALA A 5 -18.73 -43.08 -10.21
N GLN A 6 -19.05 -43.69 -9.07
CA GLN A 6 -20.35 -43.57 -8.44
C GLN A 6 -20.68 -42.09 -8.27
N SER A 7 -21.90 -41.70 -8.66
CA SER A 7 -22.47 -40.39 -8.41
C SER A 7 -22.76 -40.22 -6.91
N SER A 8 -21.73 -40.03 -6.09
CA SER A 8 -21.95 -39.52 -4.74
C SER A 8 -22.11 -38.01 -4.83
N ALA A 9 -23.29 -37.49 -4.49
CA ALA A 9 -23.42 -36.07 -4.18
C ALA A 9 -22.49 -35.76 -3.00
N ALA A 10 -21.67 -34.73 -3.14
CA ALA A 10 -20.79 -34.25 -2.08
C ALA A 10 -21.35 -32.95 -1.50
N ILE A 11 -21.16 -32.75 -0.21
CA ILE A 11 -21.54 -31.54 0.51
C ILE A 11 -20.27 -31.01 1.19
N ASP A 12 -19.78 -29.87 0.73
CA ASP A 12 -18.69 -29.17 1.41
C ASP A 12 -19.29 -28.05 2.29
N LEU A 13 -18.82 -27.95 3.53
CA LEU A 13 -18.98 -26.73 4.32
C LEU A 13 -17.85 -25.77 3.96
N VAL A 14 -18.19 -24.62 3.38
CA VAL A 14 -17.21 -23.61 2.99
C VAL A 14 -17.27 -22.42 3.96
N LEU A 15 -16.12 -22.09 4.53
CA LEU A 15 -15.90 -20.92 5.36
C LEU A 15 -14.95 -19.98 4.61
N ASP A 16 -15.48 -18.95 3.93
CA ASP A 16 -14.68 -18.06 3.07
C ASP A 16 -13.63 -17.25 3.85
N GLY A 17 -13.83 -17.13 5.17
CA GLY A 17 -12.99 -16.37 6.09
C GLY A 17 -13.41 -16.58 7.54
N VAL A 18 -12.57 -17.32 8.28
CA VAL A 18 -12.63 -17.42 9.74
C VAL A 18 -11.54 -16.51 10.30
N ASP A 19 -11.86 -15.69 11.28
CA ASP A 19 -10.89 -14.87 11.98
C ASP A 19 -10.87 -15.28 13.47
N THR A 20 -10.07 -16.26 13.91
CA THR A 20 -8.98 -16.96 13.20
C THR A 20 -8.97 -18.49 13.39
N ILE A 21 -9.54 -19.02 14.49
CA ILE A 21 -9.46 -20.46 14.86
C ILE A 21 -10.86 -21.00 15.16
N GLY A 22 -11.24 -22.13 14.57
CA GLY A 22 -12.52 -22.81 14.83
C GLY A 22 -12.46 -24.33 14.59
N GLN A 23 -13.37 -25.07 15.21
CA GLN A 23 -13.59 -26.51 15.00
C GLN A 23 -15.04 -26.73 14.54
N VAL A 24 -15.31 -27.68 13.65
CA VAL A 24 -16.65 -27.99 13.11
C VAL A 24 -17.14 -29.34 13.64
N GLY A 25 -18.41 -29.45 14.05
CA GLY A 25 -19.06 -30.68 14.55
C GLY A 25 -20.18 -31.23 13.64
N GLU A 26 -20.69 -32.44 13.92
CA GLU A 26 -21.73 -33.09 13.10
C GLU A 26 -23.14 -32.52 13.32
N ASN A 27 -23.84 -32.22 12.21
CA ASN A 27 -25.23 -31.72 12.06
C ASN A 27 -25.61 -30.43 12.83
N ASN A 28 -24.81 -30.01 13.81
CA ASN A 28 -24.83 -28.70 14.45
C ASN A 28 -23.51 -27.99 14.14
N LEU A 29 -23.55 -26.94 13.30
CA LEU A 29 -22.38 -26.10 13.07
C LEU A 29 -22.11 -25.25 14.32
N THR A 30 -21.20 -25.74 15.16
CA THR A 30 -20.68 -24.98 16.31
C THR A 30 -19.29 -24.49 15.96
N VAL A 31 -19.05 -23.18 15.97
CA VAL A 31 -17.72 -22.60 15.77
C VAL A 31 -17.24 -22.02 17.11
N SER A 32 -16.26 -22.69 17.72
CA SER A 32 -15.64 -22.21 18.97
C SER A 32 -14.41 -21.37 18.66
N LEU A 33 -14.45 -20.08 18.99
CA LEU A 33 -13.35 -19.13 18.74
C LEU A 33 -12.52 -18.95 20.01
N THR A 34 -11.20 -19.05 19.88
CA THR A 34 -10.24 -18.75 20.98
C THR A 34 -9.76 -17.30 20.85
N SER A 35 -9.52 -16.62 21.97
CA SER A 35 -8.94 -15.28 21.99
C SER A 35 -7.61 -15.26 21.22
N PRO A 36 -7.44 -14.35 20.24
CA PRO A 36 -6.20 -14.21 19.48
C PRO A 36 -4.99 -13.94 20.37
N ILE A 37 -5.18 -13.15 21.44
CA ILE A 37 -4.12 -12.77 22.39
C ILE A 37 -3.66 -14.00 23.18
N VAL A 38 -4.61 -14.79 23.68
CA VAL A 38 -4.31 -16.00 24.46
C VAL A 38 -3.61 -17.04 23.57
N TYR A 39 -4.12 -17.25 22.36
CA TYR A 39 -3.52 -18.18 21.41
C TYR A 39 -2.09 -17.77 21.03
N ALA A 40 -1.90 -16.51 20.64
CA ALA A 40 -0.60 -15.97 20.22
C ALA A 40 0.46 -16.14 21.31
N ARG A 41 0.12 -15.81 22.57
CA ARG A 41 1.01 -16.01 23.72
C ARG A 41 1.38 -17.48 23.92
N GLN A 42 0.38 -18.37 23.93
CA GLN A 42 0.63 -19.81 24.12
C GLN A 42 1.50 -20.38 22.97
N ALA A 43 1.26 -19.96 21.73
CA ALA A 43 2.04 -20.36 20.58
C ALA A 43 3.50 -19.89 20.70
N ALA A 44 3.73 -18.66 21.16
CA ALA A 44 5.07 -18.12 21.41
C ALA A 44 5.82 -18.90 22.50
N GLU A 45 5.18 -19.13 23.65
CA GLU A 45 5.75 -19.90 24.76
C GLU A 45 6.09 -21.34 24.34
N ASN A 46 5.19 -22.00 23.61
CA ASN A 46 5.39 -23.35 23.11
C ASN A 46 6.56 -23.41 22.11
N TYR A 47 6.66 -22.42 21.21
CA TYR A 47 7.76 -22.34 20.25
C TYR A 47 9.11 -22.15 20.94
N ALA A 48 9.18 -21.16 21.84
CA ALA A 48 10.40 -20.88 22.60
C ALA A 48 10.84 -22.09 23.43
N SER A 49 9.91 -22.78 24.11
CA SER A 49 10.19 -23.99 24.87
C SER A 49 10.67 -25.15 23.98
N LYS A 50 10.15 -25.27 22.75
CA LYS A 50 10.48 -26.37 21.84
C LYS A 50 11.81 -26.15 21.13
N PHE A 51 12.12 -24.92 20.74
CA PHE A 51 13.25 -24.64 19.86
C PHE A 51 14.40 -23.87 20.52
N GLY A 52 14.19 -23.34 21.72
CA GLY A 52 15.21 -22.71 22.55
C GLY A 52 15.56 -21.26 22.19
N TYR A 53 14.70 -20.56 21.44
CA TYR A 53 14.89 -19.16 21.05
C TYR A 53 13.54 -18.46 20.78
N PRO A 54 13.42 -17.14 21.03
CA PRO A 54 12.21 -16.36 20.75
C PRO A 54 12.12 -15.95 19.28
N VAL A 55 10.94 -15.52 18.84
CA VAL A 55 10.72 -14.93 17.51
C VAL A 55 10.22 -13.49 17.69
N PRO A 56 11.08 -12.48 17.52
CA PRO A 56 10.73 -11.09 17.82
C PRO A 56 9.89 -10.40 16.73
N PRO A 57 9.26 -9.25 17.05
CA PRO A 57 9.17 -8.66 18.38
C PRO A 57 8.17 -9.40 19.28
N ASP A 58 8.47 -9.48 20.57
CA ASP A 58 7.54 -10.06 21.54
C ASP A 58 6.32 -9.15 21.77
N CYS A 59 6.54 -7.84 21.94
CA CYS A 59 5.49 -6.85 22.18
C CYS A 59 5.74 -5.57 21.38
N PRO A 60 4.68 -4.84 21.00
CA PRO A 60 4.81 -3.53 20.35
C PRO A 60 5.33 -2.47 21.34
N PRO A 61 5.80 -1.30 20.86
CA PRO A 61 6.10 -0.15 21.71
C PRO A 61 4.93 0.23 22.61
N LEU A 62 5.22 0.67 23.84
CA LEU A 62 4.20 1.04 24.83
C LEU A 62 3.25 2.14 24.33
N THR A 63 3.72 3.06 23.47
CA THR A 63 2.90 4.13 22.89
C THR A 63 1.78 3.61 22.01
N TYR A 64 1.88 2.38 21.48
CA TYR A 64 0.85 1.80 20.62
C TYR A 64 -0.37 1.31 21.41
N ASN A 65 -0.24 1.17 22.74
CA ASN A 65 -1.27 0.56 23.59
C ASN A 65 -1.71 -0.82 23.06
N GLY A 66 -0.73 -1.62 22.65
CA GLY A 66 -0.90 -2.83 21.86
C GLY A 66 -0.90 -4.15 22.61
N GLU A 67 -1.05 -5.23 21.85
CA GLU A 67 -1.00 -6.61 22.33
C GLU A 67 0.22 -7.35 21.77
N CYS A 68 0.73 -8.33 22.52
CA CYS A 68 1.98 -9.04 22.21
C CYS A 68 1.78 -10.25 21.26
N TYR A 69 2.88 -10.70 20.65
CA TYR A 69 3.03 -11.95 19.90
C TYR A 69 2.17 -12.08 18.63
N PHE A 70 1.81 -10.97 17.99
CA PHE A 70 0.97 -10.98 16.77
C PHE A 70 1.56 -11.85 15.63
N ASN A 71 2.88 -12.03 15.61
CA ASN A 71 3.61 -12.83 14.62
C ASN A 71 3.40 -14.35 14.76
N PHE A 72 2.85 -14.83 15.89
CA PHE A 72 2.55 -16.25 16.12
C PHE A 72 1.15 -16.68 15.64
N ILE A 73 0.37 -15.76 15.08
CA ILE A 73 -0.97 -16.03 14.56
C ILE A 73 -1.10 -15.49 13.12
N ARG A 74 -1.73 -16.25 12.22
CA ARG A 74 -2.03 -15.79 10.85
C ARG A 74 -3.29 -14.91 10.85
N LYS A 75 -3.15 -13.72 11.41
CA LYS A 75 -4.17 -12.65 11.51
C LYS A 75 -3.53 -11.31 11.12
N PRO A 76 -4.28 -10.32 10.61
CA PRO A 76 -3.71 -9.02 10.27
C PRO A 76 -2.96 -8.39 11.47
N ALA A 77 -1.69 -8.05 11.26
CA ALA A 77 -0.80 -7.56 12.31
C ALA A 77 -1.35 -6.29 12.96
N TYR A 78 -1.90 -5.37 12.17
CA TYR A 78 -2.45 -4.10 12.65
C TYR A 78 -3.57 -4.26 13.69
N SER A 79 -4.25 -5.43 13.73
CA SER A 79 -5.30 -5.68 14.72
C SER A 79 -4.77 -5.77 16.15
N PHE A 80 -3.46 -5.95 16.33
CA PHE A 80 -2.77 -5.94 17.64
C PHE A 80 -2.21 -4.55 17.99
N SER A 81 -2.68 -3.49 17.29
CA SER A 81 -2.16 -2.11 17.22
C SER A 81 -1.07 -1.89 16.18
N TRP A 82 -0.85 -0.62 15.86
CA TRP A 82 0.25 -0.10 15.07
C TRP A 82 0.52 1.37 15.43
N ASP A 83 1.59 2.01 14.93
CA ASP A 83 1.88 3.45 15.17
C ASP A 83 0.81 4.43 14.64
N TRP A 84 -0.20 3.93 13.92
CA TRP A 84 -1.36 4.68 13.44
C TRP A 84 -2.71 4.01 13.74
N GLY A 85 -2.74 2.88 14.46
CA GLY A 85 -3.95 2.05 14.61
C GLY A 85 -4.13 1.43 16.02
N PRO A 86 -5.37 1.25 16.50
CA PRO A 86 -5.64 0.71 17.82
C PRO A 86 -5.54 -0.82 17.89
N ALA A 87 -5.34 -1.37 19.10
CA ALA A 87 -5.48 -2.80 19.35
C ALA A 87 -6.96 -3.21 19.38
N VAL A 88 -7.42 -3.88 18.33
CA VAL A 88 -8.78 -4.42 18.21
C VAL A 88 -8.74 -5.86 17.63
N PRO A 89 -8.09 -6.82 18.31
CA PRO A 89 -7.95 -8.20 17.83
C PRO A 89 -9.26 -8.97 17.99
N THR A 90 -10.21 -8.71 17.10
CA THR A 90 -11.55 -9.34 17.09
C THR A 90 -11.50 -10.83 16.79
N SER A 91 -12.59 -11.53 17.11
CA SER A 91 -12.84 -12.91 16.70
C SER A 91 -14.21 -13.02 16.07
N GLY A 92 -14.31 -13.66 14.90
CA GLY A 92 -15.58 -13.84 14.22
C GLY A 92 -15.45 -14.53 12.86
N LEU A 93 -16.61 -14.87 12.30
CA LEU A 93 -16.73 -15.24 10.89
C LEU A 93 -16.87 -13.94 10.10
N TRP A 94 -15.84 -13.57 9.34
CA TRP A 94 -15.77 -12.25 8.69
C TRP A 94 -16.13 -12.28 7.20
N ARG A 95 -16.41 -13.48 6.68
CA ARG A 95 -16.92 -13.74 5.33
C ARG A 95 -18.04 -14.78 5.38
N ALA A 96 -18.61 -15.05 4.21
CA ALA A 96 -19.76 -15.94 4.06
C ALA A 96 -19.45 -17.37 4.54
N VAL A 97 -20.51 -18.03 5.02
CA VAL A 97 -20.56 -19.45 5.32
C VAL A 97 -21.70 -20.04 4.51
N TYR A 98 -21.40 -21.07 3.73
CA TYR A 98 -22.39 -21.73 2.88
C TYR A 98 -22.08 -23.22 2.71
N LEU A 99 -23.10 -23.96 2.29
CA LEU A 99 -22.97 -25.34 1.84
C LEU A 99 -22.84 -25.33 0.33
N ASP A 100 -21.76 -25.92 -0.17
CA ASP A 100 -21.54 -26.10 -1.60
C ASP A 100 -21.91 -27.53 -2.00
N LEU A 101 -22.96 -27.65 -2.81
CA LEU A 101 -23.59 -28.91 -3.19
C LEU A 101 -23.30 -29.19 -4.65
N TYR A 102 -22.58 -30.28 -4.93
CA TYR A 102 -22.25 -30.66 -6.30
C TYR A 102 -22.33 -32.17 -6.52
N SER A 103 -22.53 -32.56 -7.78
CA SER A 103 -22.57 -33.95 -8.22
C SER A 103 -21.52 -34.19 -9.30
N GLY A 104 -20.55 -35.06 -9.03
CA GLY A 104 -19.45 -35.34 -9.96
C GLY A 104 -18.28 -34.38 -9.79
N LEU A 105 -17.81 -33.78 -10.90
CA LEU A 105 -16.68 -32.85 -10.92
C LEU A 105 -17.17 -31.40 -10.73
N ALA A 106 -16.49 -30.65 -9.87
CA ALA A 106 -16.75 -29.22 -9.63
C ALA A 106 -15.46 -28.41 -9.74
N ILE A 107 -15.54 -27.21 -10.31
CA ILE A 107 -14.41 -26.31 -10.48
C ILE A 107 -14.01 -25.76 -9.09
N ASP A 108 -12.72 -25.81 -8.77
CA ASP A 108 -12.13 -25.28 -7.53
C ASP A 108 -11.54 -23.88 -7.76
N TYR A 109 -10.87 -23.69 -8.90
CA TYR A 109 -10.31 -22.39 -9.27
C TYR A 109 -10.18 -22.24 -10.78
N VAL A 110 -10.20 -20.99 -11.22
CA VAL A 110 -9.88 -20.60 -12.60
C VAL A 110 -8.70 -19.64 -12.63
N LYS A 111 -7.70 -19.97 -13.46
CA LYS A 111 -6.63 -19.05 -13.86
C LYS A 111 -6.84 -18.60 -15.29
N PHE A 112 -6.35 -17.40 -15.56
CA PHE A 112 -6.29 -16.79 -16.88
C PHE A 112 -4.89 -16.23 -17.06
N THR A 113 -4.25 -16.59 -18.17
CA THR A 113 -2.96 -16.05 -18.58
C THR A 113 -3.04 -15.59 -20.04
N ALA A 114 -2.38 -14.48 -20.33
CA ALA A 114 -2.31 -13.94 -21.67
C ALA A 114 -0.93 -13.31 -21.93
N SER A 115 -0.43 -13.45 -23.16
CA SER A 115 0.85 -12.90 -23.57
C SER A 115 0.82 -12.45 -25.03
N PRO A 116 1.61 -11.44 -25.43
CA PRO A 116 1.75 -11.07 -26.83
C PRO A 116 2.33 -12.25 -27.64
N SER A 117 1.95 -12.33 -28.92
CA SER A 117 2.54 -13.27 -29.87
C SER A 117 4.00 -12.87 -30.17
N LEU A 118 4.87 -13.86 -30.41
CA LEU A 118 6.26 -13.63 -30.80
C LEU A 118 6.40 -13.09 -32.24
N ASP A 119 5.33 -13.17 -33.04
CA ASP A 119 5.29 -12.59 -34.38
C ASP A 119 5.14 -11.06 -34.30
N SER A 120 6.25 -10.36 -34.48
CA SER A 120 6.40 -8.90 -34.39
C SER A 120 5.59 -8.13 -35.42
N SER A 121 5.02 -8.80 -36.43
CA SER A 121 4.16 -8.18 -37.45
C SER A 121 2.68 -8.12 -37.05
N SER A 122 2.28 -8.80 -35.96
CA SER A 122 0.89 -8.91 -35.53
C SER A 122 0.66 -8.31 -34.14
N ASN A 123 -0.44 -7.56 -33.94
CA ASN A 123 -0.92 -7.14 -32.62
C ASN A 123 -1.59 -8.29 -31.84
N ALA A 124 -1.20 -9.52 -32.14
CA ALA A 124 -1.93 -10.69 -31.69
C ALA A 124 -1.45 -11.19 -30.33
N TRP A 125 -2.35 -11.82 -29.59
CA TRP A 125 -2.16 -12.31 -28.23
C TRP A 125 -2.58 -13.77 -28.13
N TRP A 126 -1.81 -14.54 -27.37
CA TRP A 126 -2.20 -15.85 -26.89
C TRP A 126 -2.93 -15.71 -25.56
N ALA A 127 -3.99 -16.50 -25.39
CA ALA A 127 -4.76 -16.54 -24.15
C ALA A 127 -5.08 -18.00 -23.76
N MET A 128 -5.01 -18.27 -22.47
CA MET A 128 -5.30 -19.57 -21.89
C MET A 128 -6.14 -19.41 -20.62
N ALA A 129 -7.15 -20.26 -20.49
CA ALA A 129 -7.89 -20.46 -19.26
C ALA A 129 -7.56 -21.84 -18.70
N THR A 130 -7.22 -21.90 -17.41
CA THR A 130 -6.94 -23.12 -16.68
C THR A 130 -8.00 -23.30 -15.61
N ALA A 131 -8.68 -24.43 -15.59
CA ALA A 131 -9.61 -24.82 -14.53
C ALA A 131 -9.00 -25.95 -13.72
N GLY A 132 -8.84 -25.76 -12.40
CA GLY A 132 -8.60 -26.85 -11.47
C GLY A 132 -9.92 -27.38 -10.94
N VAL A 133 -10.05 -28.69 -10.82
CA VAL A 133 -11.27 -29.35 -10.35
C VAL A 133 -11.05 -29.89 -8.94
N LYS A 134 -12.08 -29.79 -8.09
CA LYS A 134 -12.06 -30.33 -6.72
C LYS A 134 -11.66 -31.81 -6.74
N PHE A 135 -10.69 -32.16 -5.89
CA PHE A 135 -10.19 -33.53 -5.70
C PHE A 135 -9.67 -34.22 -6.98
N GLY A 136 -9.25 -33.47 -8.01
CA GLY A 136 -8.93 -34.05 -9.30
C GLY A 136 -7.98 -33.25 -10.18
N ASP A 137 -8.17 -33.47 -11.49
CA ASP A 137 -7.29 -33.02 -12.55
C ASP A 137 -7.35 -31.50 -12.82
N ARG A 138 -6.34 -31.03 -13.57
CA ARG A 138 -6.27 -29.68 -14.12
C ARG A 138 -6.56 -29.74 -15.62
N PHE A 139 -7.44 -28.86 -16.08
CA PHE A 139 -7.79 -28.71 -17.49
C PHE A 139 -7.28 -27.37 -18.02
N ASP A 140 -6.47 -27.41 -19.07
CA ASP A 140 -5.98 -26.22 -19.76
C ASP A 140 -6.69 -26.07 -21.11
N GLN A 141 -7.39 -24.94 -21.30
CA GLN A 141 -8.07 -24.62 -22.55
C GLN A 141 -7.42 -23.40 -23.21
N LYS A 142 -6.88 -23.61 -24.41
CA LYS A 142 -6.38 -22.53 -25.27
C LYS A 142 -7.57 -21.80 -25.90
N ILE A 143 -7.63 -20.48 -25.73
CA ILE A 143 -8.71 -19.64 -26.29
C ILE A 143 -8.39 -19.28 -27.76
N GLY A 144 -7.11 -19.33 -28.15
CA GLY A 144 -6.64 -19.04 -29.51
C GLY A 144 -5.84 -17.73 -29.58
N GLN A 145 -5.57 -17.31 -30.81
CA GLN A 145 -4.88 -16.05 -31.09
C GLN A 145 -5.92 -14.95 -31.35
N ILE A 146 -5.85 -13.85 -30.61
CA ILE A 146 -6.80 -12.73 -30.72
C ILE A 146 -6.07 -11.39 -30.85
N ASN A 147 -6.73 -10.34 -31.32
CA ASN A 147 -6.18 -8.97 -31.35
C ASN A 147 -6.99 -8.08 -30.38
N PRO A 148 -6.65 -8.03 -29.08
CA PRO A 148 -7.45 -7.39 -28.07
C PRO A 148 -7.11 -5.90 -27.93
N HIS A 149 -8.09 -5.10 -27.52
CA HIS A 149 -7.80 -3.81 -26.87
C HIS A 149 -7.17 -4.06 -25.50
N LEU A 150 -6.03 -3.42 -25.26
CA LEU A 150 -5.23 -3.59 -24.05
C LEU A 150 -5.78 -2.79 -22.87
N TRP A 151 -5.54 -3.31 -21.67
CA TRP A 151 -5.71 -2.58 -20.42
C TRP A 151 -4.48 -1.72 -20.14
N TRP A 152 -4.71 -0.51 -19.61
CA TRP A 152 -3.66 0.44 -19.24
C TRP A 152 -3.89 1.02 -17.84
N PRO A 153 -2.81 1.38 -17.12
CA PRO A 153 -2.93 2.09 -15.84
C PRO A 153 -3.57 3.46 -15.97
N ASN A 154 -4.04 4.01 -14.84
CA ASN A 154 -4.66 5.32 -14.73
C ASN A 154 -3.73 6.40 -15.33
N GLY A 155 -4.27 7.19 -16.27
CA GLY A 155 -3.51 8.22 -16.99
C GLY A 155 -2.68 7.73 -18.19
N TYR A 156 -2.62 6.41 -18.46
CA TYR A 156 -1.80 5.85 -19.55
C TYR A 156 -2.61 5.31 -20.74
N GLY A 157 -3.91 5.08 -20.58
CA GLY A 157 -4.81 4.58 -21.63
C GLY A 157 -6.15 4.13 -21.04
N SER A 158 -6.92 3.34 -21.80
CA SER A 158 -8.20 2.80 -21.36
C SER A 158 -8.06 1.48 -20.58
N GLN A 159 -8.94 1.24 -19.61
CA GLN A 159 -8.97 0.05 -18.74
C GLN A 159 -9.86 -1.05 -19.34
N ARG A 160 -9.52 -1.57 -20.52
CA ARG A 160 -10.38 -2.56 -21.19
C ARG A 160 -10.40 -3.90 -20.43
N LEU A 161 -11.59 -4.28 -19.96
CA LEU A 161 -11.89 -5.56 -19.33
C LEU A 161 -12.76 -6.45 -20.24
N TYR A 162 -12.59 -7.76 -20.10
CA TYR A 162 -13.33 -8.80 -20.82
C TYR A 162 -13.91 -9.79 -19.82
N THR A 163 -15.08 -10.30 -20.14
CA THR A 163 -15.76 -11.35 -19.37
C THR A 163 -15.25 -12.73 -19.80
N LEU A 164 -14.62 -13.45 -18.87
CA LEU A 164 -14.29 -14.86 -19.01
C LEU A 164 -15.39 -15.71 -18.38
N ARG A 165 -15.92 -16.65 -19.16
CA ARG A 165 -16.87 -17.67 -18.71
C ARG A 165 -16.26 -19.05 -18.92
N VAL A 166 -16.19 -19.85 -17.87
CA VAL A 166 -15.66 -21.22 -17.94
C VAL A 166 -16.79 -22.19 -17.63
N ARG A 167 -16.98 -23.17 -18.51
CA ARG A 167 -17.98 -24.23 -18.37
C ARG A 167 -17.26 -25.57 -18.39
N LEU A 168 -17.53 -26.39 -17.39
CA LEU A 168 -17.10 -27.78 -17.34
C LEU A 168 -18.26 -28.64 -17.86
N CYS A 169 -18.01 -29.42 -18.90
CA CYS A 169 -19.02 -30.30 -19.52
C CYS A 169 -18.52 -31.74 -19.54
N LEU A 170 -19.46 -32.69 -19.53
CA LEU A 170 -19.18 -34.04 -20.01
C LEU A 170 -18.96 -34.01 -21.52
N ASP A 171 -18.03 -34.84 -21.97
CA ASP A 171 -17.67 -34.98 -23.38
C ASP A 171 -18.85 -35.55 -24.18
N GLY A 172 -19.20 -34.91 -25.30
CA GLY A 172 -20.37 -35.25 -26.11
C GLY A 172 -20.92 -34.08 -26.92
N PRO A 173 -21.79 -34.34 -27.92
CA PRO A 173 -22.25 -33.33 -28.89
C PRO A 173 -22.99 -32.13 -28.27
N ASP A 174 -23.62 -32.33 -27.11
CA ASP A 174 -24.48 -31.31 -26.48
C ASP A 174 -23.83 -30.57 -25.29
N CYS A 175 -22.55 -30.82 -24.97
CA CYS A 175 -21.85 -30.22 -23.80
C CYS A 175 -22.73 -30.25 -22.54
N ARG A 176 -23.03 -31.43 -21.99
CA ARG A 176 -23.84 -31.54 -20.77
C ARG A 176 -23.07 -30.89 -19.61
N LEU A 177 -23.55 -29.74 -19.15
CA LEU A 177 -22.93 -28.94 -18.10
C LEU A 177 -22.85 -29.75 -16.79
N LEU A 178 -21.63 -29.88 -16.27
CA LEU A 178 -21.36 -30.40 -14.93
C LEU A 178 -21.28 -29.26 -13.93
N ASP A 179 -20.57 -28.20 -14.31
CA ASP A 179 -20.35 -27.04 -13.49
C ASP A 179 -20.03 -25.82 -14.36
N ASN A 180 -20.27 -24.63 -13.84
CA ASN A 180 -19.83 -23.38 -14.45
C ASN A 180 -19.18 -22.50 -13.39
N TRP A 181 -18.07 -21.89 -13.77
CA TRP A 181 -17.42 -20.94 -12.89
C TRP A 181 -18.01 -19.55 -13.11
N GLU A 182 -18.18 -18.81 -12.01
CA GLU A 182 -18.63 -17.43 -12.03
C GLU A 182 -17.84 -16.59 -13.04
N THR A 183 -18.54 -15.62 -13.64
CA THR A 183 -17.94 -14.71 -14.60
C THR A 183 -16.79 -13.94 -13.94
N ARG A 184 -15.57 -14.09 -14.47
CA ARG A 184 -14.42 -13.25 -14.06
C ARG A 184 -14.17 -12.16 -15.08
N GLN A 185 -13.81 -10.97 -14.60
CA GLN A 185 -13.22 -9.95 -15.45
C GLN A 185 -11.73 -10.25 -15.64
N VAL A 186 -11.28 -10.21 -16.88
CA VAL A 186 -9.88 -10.42 -17.27
C VAL A 186 -9.44 -9.31 -18.22
N ALA A 187 -8.14 -9.14 -18.36
CA ALA A 187 -7.56 -8.12 -19.22
C ALA A 187 -6.37 -8.65 -20.03
N PHE A 188 -6.11 -7.97 -21.14
CA PHE A 188 -4.91 -8.18 -21.95
C PHE A 188 -3.93 -7.04 -21.67
N ARG A 189 -2.81 -7.40 -21.06
CA ARG A 189 -1.69 -6.51 -20.81
C ARG A 189 -0.44 -7.32 -20.53
N GLN A 190 0.71 -6.68 -20.68
CA GLN A 190 1.99 -7.19 -20.20
C GLN A 190 2.46 -6.27 -19.09
N VAL A 191 2.88 -6.83 -17.96
CA VAL A 191 3.53 -6.08 -16.87
C VAL A 191 4.87 -6.73 -16.58
N GLN A 192 5.91 -5.90 -16.44
CA GLN A 192 7.25 -6.36 -16.10
C GLN A 192 7.89 -5.36 -15.16
N LEU A 193 8.56 -5.85 -14.12
CA LEU A 193 9.48 -5.06 -13.32
C LEU A 193 10.89 -5.35 -13.83
N LEU A 194 11.48 -4.40 -14.52
CA LEU A 194 12.82 -4.53 -15.11
C LEU A 194 13.87 -4.04 -14.12
N GLN A 195 14.94 -4.81 -13.98
CA GLN A 195 16.09 -4.54 -13.11
C GLN A 195 17.41 -4.69 -13.87
N ASN A 196 17.57 -3.88 -14.93
CA ASN A 196 18.73 -3.93 -15.81
C ASN A 196 19.87 -3.07 -15.26
N SER A 197 21.12 -3.49 -15.54
CA SER A 197 22.31 -2.67 -15.24
C SER A 197 22.21 -1.30 -15.89
N ILE A 198 22.52 -0.26 -15.11
CA ILE A 198 22.47 1.14 -15.55
C ILE A 198 23.77 1.58 -16.24
N GLY A 199 24.85 0.82 -16.06
CA GLY A 199 26.09 0.99 -16.82
C GLY A 199 26.81 -0.33 -17.06
N ASN A 200 28.12 -0.25 -17.25
CA ASN A 200 28.93 -1.41 -17.65
C ASN A 200 29.41 -2.24 -16.45
N GLU A 201 29.22 -1.75 -15.22
CA GLU A 201 29.67 -2.41 -13.99
C GLU A 201 28.51 -2.58 -12.99
N LEU A 202 28.46 -3.71 -12.29
CA LEU A 202 27.41 -4.00 -11.29
C LEU A 202 27.38 -3.00 -10.13
N GLY A 203 28.52 -2.42 -9.75
CA GLY A 203 28.61 -1.38 -8.72
C GLY A 203 27.87 -0.07 -9.06
N GLN A 204 27.36 0.04 -10.30
CA GLN A 204 26.59 1.20 -10.78
C GLN A 204 25.09 1.08 -10.51
N GLY A 205 24.64 -0.05 -9.97
CA GLY A 205 23.25 -0.29 -9.61
C GLY A 205 22.40 -0.84 -10.74
N LEU A 206 21.19 -1.28 -10.38
CA LEU A 206 20.14 -1.71 -11.30
C LEU A 206 19.06 -0.64 -11.38
N ASN A 207 18.39 -0.56 -12.52
CA ASN A 207 17.13 0.18 -12.58
C ASN A 207 16.03 -0.59 -11.84
N PHE A 208 14.88 0.06 -11.66
CA PHE A 208 13.73 -0.57 -11.02
C PHE A 208 12.45 -0.12 -11.72
N ASN A 209 12.35 -0.45 -13.00
CA ASN A 209 11.35 0.15 -13.90
C ASN A 209 10.15 -0.76 -14.10
N LEU A 210 8.98 -0.30 -13.69
CA LEU A 210 7.72 -0.94 -14.07
C LEU A 210 7.35 -0.58 -15.51
N VAL A 211 7.20 -1.60 -16.34
CA VAL A 211 6.87 -1.48 -17.76
C VAL A 211 5.52 -2.15 -18.01
N VAL A 212 4.57 -1.39 -18.57
CA VAL A 212 3.25 -1.90 -18.96
C VAL A 212 3.09 -1.76 -20.47
N ASN A 213 2.81 -2.87 -21.16
CA ASN A 213 2.66 -2.94 -22.61
C ASN A 213 3.85 -2.27 -23.34
N ASN A 214 5.08 -2.65 -22.96
CA ASN A 214 6.35 -2.10 -23.48
C ASN A 214 6.57 -0.60 -23.22
N ARG A 215 5.83 0.01 -22.29
CA ARG A 215 5.98 1.42 -21.92
C ARG A 215 6.33 1.57 -20.43
N PRO A 216 7.45 2.23 -20.09
CA PRO A 216 7.76 2.55 -18.70
C PRO A 216 6.71 3.48 -18.08
N VAL A 217 6.24 3.12 -16.90
CA VAL A 217 5.27 3.88 -16.11
C VAL A 217 6.00 4.53 -14.94
N PHE A 218 5.78 5.82 -14.70
CA PHE A 218 6.23 6.43 -13.44
C PHE A 218 5.21 6.05 -12.37
N ILE A 219 5.64 5.36 -11.33
CA ILE A 219 4.77 4.98 -10.22
C ILE A 219 4.42 6.26 -9.44
N LYS A 220 3.12 6.53 -9.34
CA LYS A 220 2.52 7.63 -8.58
C LYS A 220 1.54 6.98 -7.63
N GLY A 221 1.88 6.90 -6.36
CA GLY A 221 1.11 6.05 -5.48
C GLY A 221 1.14 6.40 -4.01
N SER A 222 0.58 5.48 -3.26
CA SER A 222 0.51 5.51 -1.82
C SER A 222 0.32 4.10 -1.28
N ASN A 223 0.61 3.93 -0.01
CA ASN A 223 0.36 2.69 0.71
C ASN A 223 -1.09 2.66 1.21
N PHE A 224 -1.79 1.57 0.92
CA PHE A 224 -3.15 1.29 1.33
C PHE A 224 -3.13 0.41 2.58
N VAL A 225 -3.82 0.87 3.61
CA VAL A 225 -4.03 0.12 4.86
C VAL A 225 -5.50 -0.32 4.93
N PRO A 226 -5.86 -1.27 5.82
CA PRO A 226 -7.25 -1.68 5.99
C PRO A 226 -8.20 -0.49 6.18
N ILE A 227 -9.46 -0.66 5.77
CA ILE A 227 -10.48 0.40 5.76
C ILE A 227 -11.23 0.55 7.10
N GLY A 228 -10.77 -0.11 8.16
CA GLY A 228 -11.41 -0.01 9.47
C GLY A 228 -10.59 -0.64 10.59
N MET A 229 -10.93 -0.29 11.83
CA MET A 229 -10.24 -0.77 13.04
C MET A 229 -10.27 -2.29 13.18
N SER A 230 -11.28 -2.95 12.59
CA SER A 230 -11.39 -4.41 12.55
C SER A 230 -11.99 -4.85 11.22
N ILE A 231 -11.70 -6.10 10.83
CA ILE A 231 -12.19 -6.67 9.58
C ILE A 231 -13.73 -6.73 9.50
N PRO A 232 -14.46 -7.11 10.58
CA PRO A 232 -15.93 -7.12 10.56
C PRO A 232 -16.55 -5.72 10.64
N GLY A 233 -15.84 -4.75 11.21
CA GLY A 233 -16.32 -3.37 11.37
C GLY A 233 -16.06 -2.45 10.18
N ALA A 234 -15.40 -2.95 9.14
CA ALA A 234 -15.10 -2.21 7.92
C ALA A 234 -16.34 -2.09 7.01
N ASP A 235 -16.65 -0.87 6.55
CA ASP A 235 -17.71 -0.64 5.58
C ASP A 235 -17.16 -0.84 4.15
N VAL A 236 -17.63 -1.89 3.47
CA VAL A 236 -17.19 -2.22 2.11
C VAL A 236 -17.44 -1.09 1.11
N SER A 237 -18.41 -0.19 1.39
CA SER A 237 -18.66 0.97 0.54
C SER A 237 -17.52 2.01 0.57
N ASP A 238 -16.68 2.01 1.61
CA ASP A 238 -15.51 2.91 1.70
C ASP A 238 -14.50 2.66 0.57
N TYR A 239 -14.43 1.44 0.01
CA TYR A 239 -13.56 1.16 -1.13
C TYR A 239 -13.91 2.04 -2.33
N ASP A 240 -15.19 2.27 -2.63
CA ASP A 240 -15.57 3.09 -3.80
C ASP A 240 -15.06 4.52 -3.64
N TRP A 241 -15.27 5.12 -2.46
CA TRP A 241 -14.78 6.46 -2.15
C TRP A 241 -13.25 6.56 -2.19
N LEU A 242 -12.55 5.65 -1.52
CA LEU A 242 -11.08 5.67 -1.43
C LEU A 242 -10.43 5.44 -2.80
N MET A 243 -10.89 4.46 -3.55
CA MET A 243 -10.31 4.11 -4.85
C MET A 243 -10.58 5.19 -5.89
N ARG A 244 -11.78 5.79 -5.91
CA ARG A 244 -12.07 6.93 -6.79
C ARG A 244 -11.29 8.17 -6.40
N SER A 245 -11.11 8.41 -5.09
CA SER A 245 -10.28 9.52 -4.61
C SER A 245 -8.84 9.36 -5.08
N ALA A 246 -8.26 8.18 -4.90
CA ALA A 246 -6.92 7.86 -5.40
C ALA A 246 -6.82 8.08 -6.92
N ALA A 247 -7.75 7.52 -7.70
CA ALA A 247 -7.76 7.69 -9.16
C ALA A 247 -7.86 9.17 -9.58
N ALA A 248 -8.72 9.95 -8.91
CA ALA A 248 -8.90 11.38 -9.15
C ALA A 248 -7.65 12.20 -8.81
N ALA A 249 -6.89 11.78 -7.79
CA ALA A 249 -5.60 12.38 -7.45
C ALA A 249 -4.47 12.00 -8.43
N GLY A 250 -4.76 11.20 -9.47
CA GLY A 250 -3.77 10.78 -10.46
C GLY A 250 -2.86 9.63 -9.98
N ILE A 251 -3.22 8.97 -8.87
CA ILE A 251 -2.57 7.75 -8.42
C ILE A 251 -2.80 6.66 -9.45
N ASN A 252 -1.72 5.97 -9.82
CA ASN A 252 -1.73 4.84 -10.75
C ASN A 252 -1.26 3.54 -10.11
N MET A 253 -0.84 3.56 -8.84
CA MET A 253 -0.49 2.38 -8.08
C MET A 253 -0.83 2.55 -6.60
N LEU A 254 -1.42 1.51 -6.00
CA LEU A 254 -1.53 1.37 -4.55
C LEU A 254 -0.75 0.15 -4.09
N ARG A 255 -0.03 0.30 -2.98
CA ARG A 255 0.61 -0.81 -2.27
C ARG A 255 -0.30 -1.31 -1.16
N VAL A 256 -0.82 -2.52 -1.29
CA VAL A 256 -1.57 -3.18 -0.21
C VAL A 256 -0.55 -3.69 0.80
N TRP A 257 -0.42 -2.98 1.91
CA TRP A 257 0.65 -3.17 2.89
C TRP A 257 0.54 -4.47 3.69
N GLY A 258 1.68 -5.13 3.93
CA GLY A 258 1.79 -6.46 4.53
C GLY A 258 1.34 -6.61 5.99
N GLY A 259 1.09 -5.56 6.75
CA GLY A 259 0.51 -5.72 8.10
C GLY A 259 -1.02 -5.66 8.13
N GLY A 260 -1.64 -5.41 6.97
CA GLY A 260 -3.08 -5.38 6.77
C GLY A 260 -3.67 -6.74 6.37
N THR A 261 -4.67 -6.68 5.49
CA THR A 261 -5.36 -7.85 4.92
C THR A 261 -5.05 -8.02 3.44
N ILE A 262 -5.23 -9.24 2.92
CA ILE A 262 -5.50 -9.38 1.49
C ILE A 262 -6.94 -8.92 1.25
N GLU A 263 -7.12 -7.83 0.54
CA GLU A 263 -8.40 -7.11 0.43
C GLU A 263 -9.54 -7.93 -0.19
N ARG A 264 -10.77 -7.39 -0.09
CA ARG A 264 -11.97 -8.01 -0.67
C ARG A 264 -12.01 -7.86 -2.20
N ALA A 265 -12.91 -8.58 -2.87
CA ALA A 265 -12.96 -8.61 -4.33
C ALA A 265 -13.24 -7.22 -4.93
N GLU A 266 -14.09 -6.45 -4.26
CA GLU A 266 -14.55 -5.10 -4.59
C GLU A 266 -13.38 -4.12 -4.74
N PHE A 267 -12.38 -4.21 -3.86
CA PHE A 267 -11.15 -3.42 -3.95
C PHE A 267 -10.43 -3.68 -5.27
N TYR A 268 -10.20 -4.95 -5.61
CA TYR A 268 -9.49 -5.32 -6.85
C TYR A 268 -10.34 -5.08 -8.10
N ASP A 269 -11.67 -5.20 -8.01
CA ASP A 269 -12.58 -4.87 -9.10
C ASP A 269 -12.50 -3.37 -9.42
N LEU A 270 -12.51 -2.51 -8.40
CA LEU A 270 -12.30 -1.07 -8.55
C LEU A 270 -10.90 -0.75 -9.07
N ALA A 271 -9.86 -1.44 -8.59
CA ALA A 271 -8.50 -1.27 -9.09
C ALA A 271 -8.40 -1.60 -10.59
N ASP A 272 -9.00 -2.71 -11.01
CA ASP A 272 -9.08 -3.16 -12.41
C ASP A 272 -9.84 -2.14 -13.27
N GLN A 273 -10.97 -1.60 -12.77
CA GLN A 273 -11.81 -0.64 -13.49
C GLN A 273 -11.19 0.76 -13.60
N LEU A 274 -10.54 1.22 -12.54
CA LEU A 274 -9.96 2.58 -12.46
C LEU A 274 -8.52 2.64 -12.97
N GLY A 275 -7.90 1.50 -13.27
CA GLY A 275 -6.53 1.45 -13.76
C GLY A 275 -5.49 1.63 -12.67
N ILE A 276 -5.85 1.37 -11.41
CA ILE A 276 -4.92 1.46 -10.28
C ILE A 276 -4.15 0.15 -10.22
N MET A 277 -2.85 0.17 -10.45
CA MET A 277 -2.01 -1.00 -10.31
C MET A 277 -1.86 -1.40 -8.84
N ILE A 278 -1.75 -2.70 -8.56
CA ILE A 278 -1.58 -3.18 -7.19
C ILE A 278 -0.18 -3.76 -6.99
N TRP A 279 0.54 -3.19 -6.04
CA TRP A 279 1.69 -3.81 -5.40
C TRP A 279 1.16 -4.61 -4.20
N GLN A 280 1.27 -5.93 -4.26
CA GLN A 280 0.62 -6.81 -3.27
C GLN A 280 1.64 -7.46 -2.36
N ASP A 281 1.71 -6.99 -1.12
CA ASP A 281 2.43 -7.69 -0.06
C ASP A 281 1.62 -8.93 0.39
N PHE A 282 2.31 -9.99 0.78
CA PHE A 282 1.75 -11.02 1.65
C PHE A 282 1.67 -10.49 3.09
N PRO A 283 0.73 -10.99 3.93
CA PRO A 283 0.46 -10.36 5.21
C PRO A 283 1.52 -10.76 6.26
N PHE A 284 2.71 -10.19 6.11
CA PHE A 284 3.88 -10.25 6.97
C PHE A 284 4.48 -8.83 7.04
N ALA A 285 4.71 -8.31 8.25
CA ALA A 285 5.22 -6.95 8.42
C ALA A 285 5.97 -6.76 9.74
N CYS A 286 7.15 -6.14 9.66
CA CYS A 286 8.00 -5.69 10.77
C CYS A 286 8.13 -6.71 11.92
N ALA A 287 8.29 -7.99 11.57
CA ALA A 287 8.45 -9.08 12.51
C ALA A 287 9.20 -10.26 11.88
N LEU A 288 9.88 -11.03 12.72
CA LEU A 288 10.24 -12.39 12.39
C LEU A 288 9.03 -13.30 12.62
N TYR A 289 8.98 -14.43 11.92
CA TYR A 289 7.86 -15.36 11.98
C TYR A 289 8.35 -16.79 12.23
N PRO A 290 7.55 -17.63 12.91
CA PRO A 290 7.88 -19.03 13.14
C PRO A 290 8.10 -19.80 11.84
N THR A 291 8.96 -20.82 11.87
CA THR A 291 9.24 -21.65 10.69
C THR A 291 9.10 -23.15 10.95
N ASP A 292 8.41 -23.52 12.03
CA ASP A 292 8.00 -24.91 12.25
C ASP A 292 6.92 -25.32 11.24
N GLU A 293 6.79 -26.62 10.98
CA GLU A 293 5.90 -27.11 9.93
C GLU A 293 4.42 -26.80 10.19
N ALA A 294 3.98 -26.63 11.44
CA ALA A 294 2.59 -26.27 11.69
C ALA A 294 2.31 -24.87 11.11
N PHE A 295 3.16 -23.88 11.44
CA PHE A 295 3.07 -22.54 10.88
C PHE A 295 3.29 -22.50 9.35
N LEU A 296 4.32 -23.18 8.85
CA LEU A 296 4.60 -23.18 7.41
C LEU A 296 3.49 -23.84 6.58
N SER A 297 2.79 -24.84 7.13
CA SER A 297 1.66 -25.47 6.46
C SER A 297 0.46 -24.53 6.27
N THR A 298 0.20 -23.67 7.26
CA THR A 298 -0.85 -22.64 7.15
C THR A 298 -0.46 -21.58 6.13
N VAL A 299 0.80 -21.12 6.15
CA VAL A 299 1.29 -20.13 5.16
C VAL A 299 1.22 -20.70 3.74
N ARG A 300 1.62 -21.95 3.53
CA ARG A 300 1.57 -22.60 2.20
C ARG A 300 0.15 -22.58 1.63
N SER A 301 -0.85 -22.87 2.47
CA SER A 301 -2.25 -22.88 2.08
C SER A 301 -2.76 -21.46 1.80
N GLU A 302 -2.41 -20.50 2.65
CA GLU A 302 -2.76 -19.09 2.53
C GLU A 302 -2.21 -18.45 1.23
N VAL A 303 -0.92 -18.66 0.94
CA VAL A 303 -0.26 -18.14 -0.27
C VAL A 303 -0.91 -18.72 -1.51
N ARG A 304 -1.09 -20.05 -1.56
CA ARG A 304 -1.70 -20.73 -2.70
C ARG A 304 -3.12 -20.22 -2.98
N ALA A 305 -3.96 -20.11 -1.95
CA ALA A 305 -5.32 -19.59 -2.08
C ALA A 305 -5.33 -18.13 -2.55
N THR A 306 -4.46 -17.29 -1.99
CA THR A 306 -4.34 -15.88 -2.36
C THR A 306 -3.93 -15.69 -3.82
N VAL A 307 -2.91 -16.41 -4.29
CA VAL A 307 -2.43 -16.28 -5.68
C VAL A 307 -3.50 -16.76 -6.66
N ARG A 308 -4.15 -17.90 -6.40
CA ARG A 308 -5.27 -18.38 -7.24
C ARG A 308 -6.44 -17.40 -7.28
N ARG A 309 -6.72 -16.71 -6.17
CA ARG A 309 -7.76 -15.68 -6.09
C ARG A 309 -7.40 -14.45 -6.92
N LEU A 310 -6.15 -14.00 -6.93
CA LEU A 310 -5.79 -12.67 -7.46
C LEU A 310 -5.01 -12.66 -8.78
N GLN A 311 -4.38 -13.75 -9.22
CA GLN A 311 -3.45 -13.72 -10.37
C GLN A 311 -4.09 -13.21 -11.68
N HIS A 312 -5.41 -13.35 -11.81
CA HIS A 312 -6.19 -12.92 -12.98
C HIS A 312 -6.44 -11.41 -13.04
N ARG A 313 -6.21 -10.68 -11.93
CA ARG A 313 -6.54 -9.26 -11.81
C ARG A 313 -5.75 -8.41 -12.80
N ALA A 314 -6.46 -7.50 -13.47
CA ALA A 314 -5.85 -6.58 -14.43
C ALA A 314 -4.93 -5.56 -13.75
N SER A 315 -5.16 -5.25 -12.49
CA SER A 315 -4.40 -4.29 -11.70
C SER A 315 -3.11 -4.84 -11.10
N LEU A 316 -3.08 -6.13 -10.73
CA LEU A 316 -1.94 -6.74 -10.01
C LEU A 316 -0.61 -6.59 -10.76
N ALA A 317 0.35 -5.87 -10.21
CA ALA A 317 1.61 -5.56 -10.87
C ALA A 317 2.78 -6.38 -10.36
N VAL A 318 2.92 -6.50 -9.03
CA VAL A 318 4.06 -7.15 -8.36
C VAL A 318 3.57 -7.88 -7.12
N TRP A 319 4.18 -9.03 -6.82
CA TRP A 319 4.03 -9.75 -5.56
C TRP A 319 5.21 -9.47 -4.64
N VAL A 320 4.98 -9.26 -3.35
CA VAL A 320 6.02 -8.96 -2.37
C VAL A 320 5.87 -9.82 -1.14
N GLY A 321 6.97 -10.43 -0.69
CA GLY A 321 6.96 -11.42 0.40
C GLY A 321 6.56 -10.86 1.75
N ASN A 322 6.97 -9.63 2.07
CA ASN A 322 6.68 -8.96 3.34
C ASN A 322 6.98 -7.45 3.29
N ASN A 323 6.57 -6.74 4.34
CA ASN A 323 7.01 -5.39 4.67
C ASN A 323 8.19 -5.42 5.66
N GLU A 324 9.30 -4.81 5.26
CA GLU A 324 10.48 -4.45 6.05
C GLU A 324 11.26 -5.56 6.74
N ASN A 325 10.87 -6.84 6.63
CA ASN A 325 11.52 -7.89 7.41
C ASN A 325 12.96 -8.15 6.96
N GLU A 326 13.29 -7.92 5.68
CA GLU A 326 14.69 -7.99 5.21
C GLU A 326 15.54 -6.92 5.90
N GLY A 327 15.10 -5.66 5.84
CA GLY A 327 15.79 -4.53 6.44
C GLY A 327 15.86 -4.62 7.96
N ALA A 328 14.79 -5.09 8.60
CA ALA A 328 14.74 -5.25 10.05
C ALA A 328 15.71 -6.31 10.55
N LEU A 329 15.84 -7.42 9.82
CA LEU A 329 16.80 -8.47 10.12
C LEU A 329 18.25 -8.02 9.83
N ALA A 330 18.50 -7.42 8.67
CA ALA A 330 19.84 -6.98 8.28
C ALA A 330 20.42 -5.88 9.19
N ASN A 331 19.55 -5.04 9.77
CA ASN A 331 19.93 -3.95 10.68
C ASN A 331 19.68 -4.27 12.16
N ASP A 332 19.41 -5.54 12.49
CA ASP A 332 19.23 -6.03 13.87
C ASP A 332 18.26 -5.19 14.73
N TRP A 333 17.05 -4.91 14.23
CA TRP A 333 16.05 -4.08 14.91
C TRP A 333 15.67 -4.57 16.31
N TRP A 334 15.85 -5.86 16.59
CA TRP A 334 15.41 -6.51 17.82
C TRP A 334 16.55 -6.94 18.74
N SER A 335 17.80 -6.55 18.47
CA SER A 335 18.97 -6.94 19.27
C SER A 335 19.04 -8.46 19.46
N LEU A 336 19.08 -9.18 18.33
CA LEU A 336 19.02 -10.62 18.26
C LEU A 336 20.14 -11.27 19.07
N TRP A 337 19.88 -12.48 19.58
CA TRP A 337 20.89 -13.24 20.29
C TRP A 337 22.02 -13.62 19.31
N ALA A 338 23.24 -13.18 19.59
CA ALA A 338 24.39 -13.35 18.70
C ALA A 338 24.66 -14.82 18.30
N ASN A 339 24.33 -15.78 19.16
CA ASN A 339 24.47 -17.22 18.88
C ASN A 339 23.30 -17.81 18.06
N GLN A 340 22.26 -17.04 17.77
CA GLN A 340 21.09 -17.43 16.97
C GLN A 340 20.95 -16.63 15.67
N THR A 341 21.79 -15.62 15.41
CA THR A 341 21.65 -14.74 14.23
C THR A 341 21.51 -15.52 12.91
N GLU A 342 22.40 -16.47 12.63
CA GLU A 342 22.31 -17.30 11.41
C GLU A 342 21.01 -18.10 11.32
N ARG A 343 20.45 -18.51 12.47
CA ARG A 343 19.18 -19.23 12.50
C ARG A 343 18.02 -18.34 12.03
N TYR A 344 18.00 -17.08 12.44
CA TYR A 344 17.00 -16.12 11.98
C TYR A 344 17.13 -15.82 10.48
N TYR A 345 18.35 -15.76 9.95
CA TYR A 345 18.60 -15.63 8.50
C TYR A 345 18.08 -16.85 7.73
N ASP A 346 18.33 -18.06 8.25
CA ASP A 346 17.82 -19.29 7.64
C ASP A 346 16.30 -19.40 7.72
N ASP A 347 15.69 -18.94 8.81
CA ASP A 347 14.24 -18.85 8.99
C ASP A 347 13.62 -17.89 7.96
N TYR A 348 14.19 -16.70 7.79
CA TYR A 348 13.77 -15.75 6.75
C TYR A 348 13.84 -16.38 5.36
N ARG A 349 14.97 -16.99 4.99
CA ARG A 349 15.14 -17.68 3.70
C ARG A 349 14.18 -18.86 3.56
N LYS A 350 13.89 -19.59 4.63
CA LYS A 350 12.93 -20.71 4.64
C LYS A 350 11.52 -20.22 4.34
N LEU A 351 11.09 -19.14 4.99
CA LEU A 351 9.75 -18.59 4.81
C LEU A 351 9.59 -17.87 3.46
N TYR A 352 10.38 -16.86 3.17
CA TYR A 352 10.10 -15.98 2.03
C TYR A 352 10.66 -16.52 0.71
N MET A 353 11.92 -16.97 0.71
CA MET A 353 12.58 -17.41 -0.51
C MET A 353 12.19 -18.85 -0.90
N ARG A 354 12.21 -19.79 0.06
CA ARG A 354 11.94 -21.21 -0.22
C ARG A 354 10.45 -21.58 -0.16
N LEU A 355 9.63 -20.87 0.60
CA LEU A 355 8.19 -21.15 0.67
C LEU A 355 7.37 -20.13 -0.12
N VAL A 356 7.25 -18.87 0.32
CA VAL A 356 6.33 -17.88 -0.27
C VAL A 356 6.61 -17.71 -1.75
N ARG A 357 7.84 -17.36 -2.14
CA ARG A 357 8.22 -17.16 -3.55
C ARG A 357 7.97 -18.40 -4.40
N GLN A 358 8.38 -19.58 -3.94
CA GLN A 358 8.18 -20.81 -4.72
C GLN A 358 6.70 -21.13 -4.92
N GLN A 359 5.87 -20.92 -3.89
CA GLN A 359 4.43 -21.11 -4.00
C GLN A 359 3.78 -20.09 -4.95
N VAL A 360 4.24 -18.83 -4.93
CA VAL A 360 3.77 -17.83 -5.89
C VAL A 360 4.14 -18.21 -7.31
N VAL A 361 5.41 -18.53 -7.59
CA VAL A 361 5.87 -18.88 -8.94
C VAL A 361 5.17 -20.14 -9.48
N ALA A 362 4.86 -21.11 -8.62
CA ALA A 362 4.10 -22.29 -8.98
C ALA A 362 2.65 -21.96 -9.41
N GLU A 363 2.08 -20.88 -8.87
CA GLU A 363 0.68 -20.50 -9.10
C GLU A 363 0.51 -19.36 -10.13
N ASP A 364 1.46 -18.41 -10.19
CA ASP A 364 1.56 -17.27 -11.10
C ASP A 364 3.03 -17.05 -11.51
N SER A 365 3.39 -17.52 -12.70
CA SER A 365 4.73 -17.32 -13.28
C SER A 365 4.82 -16.10 -14.20
N THR A 366 3.78 -15.25 -14.25
CA THR A 366 3.70 -14.12 -15.19
C THR A 366 4.25 -12.81 -14.63
N ARG A 367 4.55 -12.77 -13.32
CA ARG A 367 5.01 -11.60 -12.58
C ARG A 367 6.23 -11.91 -11.73
N LEU A 368 7.00 -10.87 -11.46
CA LEU A 368 8.13 -10.93 -10.52
C LEU A 368 7.61 -11.00 -9.08
N VAL A 369 8.38 -11.66 -8.22
CA VAL A 369 8.15 -11.75 -6.77
C VAL A 369 9.35 -11.16 -6.05
N LEU A 370 9.14 -10.04 -5.35
CA LEU A 370 10.16 -9.46 -4.45
C LEU A 370 10.12 -10.19 -3.11
N LEU A 371 11.29 -10.37 -2.48
CA LEU A 371 11.35 -11.04 -1.17
C LEU A 371 10.84 -10.15 -0.04
N SER A 372 11.07 -8.84 -0.11
CA SER A 372 10.70 -7.81 0.88
C SER A 372 10.50 -6.46 0.18
N SER A 373 10.00 -5.47 0.93
CA SER A 373 9.99 -4.05 0.59
C SER A 373 10.29 -3.27 1.88
N PRO A 374 11.39 -2.49 1.95
CA PRO A 374 12.36 -2.27 0.91
C PRO A 374 13.23 -3.51 0.68
N SER A 375 13.81 -3.60 -0.52
CA SER A 375 14.74 -4.65 -0.92
C SER A 375 15.59 -4.17 -2.10
N ASN A 376 16.77 -4.76 -2.31
CA ASN A 376 17.58 -4.51 -3.51
C ASN A 376 17.13 -5.33 -4.73
N GLY A 377 16.01 -6.06 -4.61
CA GLY A 377 15.42 -6.86 -5.69
C GLY A 377 16.34 -7.99 -6.15
N ASP A 378 16.72 -8.02 -7.43
CA ASP A 378 17.58 -9.09 -7.97
C ASP A 378 18.94 -9.15 -7.26
N ALA A 379 19.47 -7.99 -6.81
CA ALA A 379 20.73 -7.95 -6.08
C ALA A 379 20.64 -8.60 -4.69
N THR A 380 19.51 -8.44 -3.97
CA THR A 380 19.24 -9.17 -2.73
C THR A 380 19.32 -10.69 -2.97
N GLU A 381 18.80 -11.17 -4.10
CA GLU A 381 18.85 -12.60 -4.41
C GLU A 381 20.27 -13.09 -4.70
N TRP A 382 21.08 -12.29 -5.39
CA TRP A 382 22.50 -12.59 -5.64
C TRP A 382 23.30 -12.68 -4.33
N GLU A 383 22.90 -11.93 -3.30
CA GLU A 383 23.46 -11.98 -1.95
C GLU A 383 22.88 -13.10 -1.07
N GLY A 384 22.08 -14.02 -1.64
CA GLY A 384 21.52 -15.16 -0.90
C GLY A 384 20.23 -14.84 -0.14
N GLY A 385 19.49 -13.82 -0.59
CA GLY A 385 18.11 -13.52 -0.19
C GLY A 385 17.96 -12.46 0.90
N ILE A 386 19.06 -11.96 1.47
CA ILE A 386 19.11 -10.84 2.42
C ILE A 386 20.31 -9.99 2.03
N ALA A 387 20.09 -8.77 1.55
CA ALA A 387 21.19 -7.89 1.18
C ALA A 387 21.92 -7.34 2.41
N HIS A 388 23.21 -7.03 2.28
CA HIS A 388 23.95 -6.31 3.31
C HIS A 388 23.38 -4.90 3.55
N GLN A 389 22.87 -4.24 2.52
CA GLN A 389 22.23 -2.92 2.63
C GLN A 389 20.90 -2.91 1.87
N PRO A 390 19.80 -3.41 2.46
CA PRO A 390 18.49 -3.50 1.79
C PRO A 390 17.81 -2.17 1.44
N GLN A 391 18.36 -1.06 1.92
CA GLN A 391 17.91 0.33 1.70
C GLN A 391 18.83 1.08 0.72
N SER A 392 19.57 0.38 -0.14
CA SER A 392 20.51 1.02 -1.07
C SER A 392 19.77 1.88 -2.09
N THR A 393 20.21 3.14 -2.27
CA THR A 393 19.66 4.05 -3.29
C THR A 393 19.96 3.61 -4.73
N LEU A 394 20.88 2.66 -4.91
CA LEU A 394 21.35 2.19 -6.22
C LEU A 394 20.55 1.02 -6.80
N PHE A 395 19.75 0.34 -5.98
CA PHE A 395 18.99 -0.86 -6.34
C PHE A 395 17.55 -0.73 -5.85
N GLY A 396 16.65 -1.56 -6.39
CA GLY A 396 15.39 -1.86 -5.72
C GLY A 396 14.50 -0.68 -5.32
N ASP A 397 13.95 -0.76 -4.11
CA ASP A 397 13.09 0.24 -3.49
C ASP A 397 13.57 0.63 -2.09
N VAL A 398 13.19 1.82 -1.63
CA VAL A 398 13.63 2.44 -0.37
C VAL A 398 12.42 2.93 0.44
N HIS A 399 12.51 2.80 1.76
CA HIS A 399 11.61 3.40 2.74
C HIS A 399 12.34 4.54 3.47
N PHE A 400 11.80 5.76 3.44
CA PHE A 400 12.47 6.92 4.04
C PHE A 400 11.58 7.70 5.02
N TYR A 401 12.06 7.81 6.26
CA TYR A 401 11.44 8.60 7.31
C TYR A 401 12.50 9.42 8.05
N SER A 402 12.19 10.68 8.33
CA SER A 402 13.02 11.52 9.22
C SER A 402 12.12 12.39 10.09
N TYR A 403 12.46 12.44 11.38
CA TYR A 403 11.66 13.09 12.42
C TYR A 403 12.41 14.26 13.11
N THR A 404 13.66 14.49 12.72
CA THR A 404 14.51 15.54 13.29
C THR A 404 14.93 16.57 12.26
N GLU A 405 15.10 16.16 11.00
CA GLU A 405 15.58 17.01 9.92
C GLU A 405 14.50 17.97 9.41
N ASP A 406 14.91 19.05 8.74
CA ASP A 406 13.99 19.92 8.03
C ASP A 406 13.66 19.33 6.66
N MET A 407 12.58 18.56 6.61
CA MET A 407 12.08 17.90 5.41
C MET A 407 11.66 18.86 4.27
N TRP A 408 11.73 20.18 4.45
CA TRP A 408 11.58 21.14 3.35
C TRP A 408 12.87 21.31 2.53
N LEU A 409 14.02 20.90 3.08
CA LEU A 409 15.34 20.98 2.46
C LEU A 409 15.59 19.76 1.55
N PRO A 410 16.00 19.97 0.28
CA PRO A 410 16.18 18.89 -0.70
C PRO A 410 17.30 17.91 -0.33
N GLU A 411 18.28 18.33 0.46
CA GLU A 411 19.43 17.53 0.87
C GLU A 411 19.07 16.44 1.89
N THR A 412 17.89 16.53 2.51
CA THR A 412 17.44 15.57 3.51
C THR A 412 16.94 14.26 2.91
N THR A 413 16.47 14.27 1.67
CA THR A 413 15.80 13.13 1.05
C THR A 413 16.76 12.36 0.13
N PRO A 414 16.93 11.04 0.33
CA PRO A 414 17.78 10.24 -0.53
C PRO A 414 17.15 10.05 -1.93
N LEU A 415 18.01 9.89 -2.94
CA LEU A 415 17.59 9.73 -4.33
C LEU A 415 17.57 8.25 -4.74
N ALA A 416 16.46 7.58 -4.44
CA ALA A 416 16.28 6.15 -4.71
C ALA A 416 15.78 5.83 -6.13
N ARG A 417 15.96 4.56 -6.55
CA ARG A 417 15.36 3.98 -7.76
C ARG A 417 13.84 3.96 -7.67
N LEU A 418 13.28 3.61 -6.53
CA LEU A 418 11.87 3.74 -6.21
C LEU A 418 11.75 4.09 -4.73
N MET A 419 10.95 5.11 -4.38
CA MET A 419 10.56 5.34 -3.00
C MET A 419 9.20 4.66 -2.77
N SER A 420 9.18 3.48 -2.17
CA SER A 420 7.96 2.69 -1.94
C SER A 420 7.25 3.07 -0.63
N GLU A 421 7.98 3.70 0.29
CA GLU A 421 7.41 4.39 1.44
C GLU A 421 8.19 5.66 1.78
N PHE A 422 7.44 6.70 2.13
CA PHE A 422 7.95 7.85 2.85
C PHE A 422 6.78 8.60 3.47
N GLY A 423 6.99 9.30 4.57
CA GLY A 423 5.92 10.11 5.11
C GLY A 423 6.30 11.00 6.28
N PHE A 424 5.39 11.93 6.58
CA PHE A 424 5.41 12.79 7.75
C PHE A 424 4.01 12.85 8.35
N GLN A 425 3.89 12.81 9.68
CA GLN A 425 2.60 12.71 10.36
C GLN A 425 1.87 14.07 10.36
N SER A 426 0.53 14.05 10.32
CA SER A 426 -0.31 15.24 10.50
C SER A 426 -1.52 14.94 11.37
N HIS A 427 -2.05 15.96 12.06
CA HIS A 427 -3.28 15.80 12.85
C HIS A 427 -4.52 15.73 11.95
N PRO A 428 -5.52 14.93 12.33
CA PRO A 428 -6.80 14.93 11.63
C PRO A 428 -7.53 16.25 11.86
N SER A 429 -8.43 16.60 10.94
CA SER A 429 -9.26 17.79 11.00
C SER A 429 -10.06 17.85 12.31
N LEU A 430 -10.46 19.07 12.70
CA LEU A 430 -11.29 19.27 13.88
C LEU A 430 -12.59 18.47 13.81
N ILE A 431 -13.19 18.32 12.63
CA ILE A 431 -14.43 17.57 12.44
C ILE A 431 -14.21 16.08 12.71
N THR A 432 -13.14 15.51 12.16
CA THR A 432 -12.80 14.10 12.37
C THR A 432 -12.47 13.81 13.83
N VAL A 433 -11.66 14.64 14.49
CA VAL A 433 -11.31 14.40 15.89
C VAL A 433 -12.53 14.52 16.83
N LEU A 434 -13.45 15.45 16.54
CA LEU A 434 -14.70 15.58 17.30
C LEU A 434 -15.63 14.38 17.12
N SER A 435 -15.58 13.67 15.99
CA SER A 435 -16.35 12.44 15.80
C SER A 435 -15.92 11.31 16.75
N ALA A 436 -14.72 11.40 17.31
CA ALA A 436 -14.10 10.37 18.14
C ALA A 436 -14.29 10.58 19.65
N THR A 437 -15.04 11.61 20.06
CA THR A 437 -15.36 11.91 21.47
C THR A 437 -16.79 12.44 21.61
N ARG A 438 -17.43 12.14 22.75
CA ARG A 438 -18.71 12.78 23.14
C ARG A 438 -18.51 14.06 23.93
N ASP A 439 -17.29 14.31 24.37
CA ASP A 439 -16.91 15.48 25.16
C ASP A 439 -15.87 16.31 24.39
N PRO A 440 -16.21 17.52 23.93
CA PRO A 440 -15.30 18.38 23.18
C PRO A 440 -14.16 18.91 24.07
N ARG A 441 -14.28 18.85 25.40
CA ARG A 441 -13.21 19.25 26.34
C ARG A 441 -12.00 18.32 26.26
N ASN A 442 -12.17 17.12 25.70
CA ASN A 442 -11.08 16.19 25.45
C ASN A 442 -10.17 16.64 24.29
N ILE A 443 -10.58 17.59 23.46
CA ILE A 443 -9.79 17.99 22.29
C ILE A 443 -8.78 19.07 22.66
N GLY A 444 -7.53 18.81 22.34
CA GLY A 444 -6.38 19.70 22.48
C GLY A 444 -5.10 18.92 22.22
N ILE A 445 -4.04 19.59 21.76
CA ILE A 445 -2.82 18.93 21.27
C ILE A 445 -2.08 18.14 22.35
N ASP A 446 -2.21 18.57 23.60
CA ASP A 446 -1.52 18.09 24.80
C ASP A 446 -2.46 17.36 25.77
N THR A 447 -3.71 17.13 25.37
CA THR A 447 -4.68 16.42 26.19
C THR A 447 -4.36 14.93 26.27
N ASN A 448 -4.71 14.29 27.38
CA ASN A 448 -4.59 12.84 27.53
C ASN A 448 -5.31 12.07 26.41
N PHE A 449 -6.41 12.62 25.87
CA PHE A 449 -7.13 12.01 24.75
C PHE A 449 -6.30 12.00 23.46
N THR A 450 -5.71 13.14 23.08
CA THR A 450 -4.86 13.22 21.88
C THR A 450 -3.58 12.41 22.06
N LEU A 451 -2.94 12.50 23.23
CA LEU A 451 -1.71 11.75 23.54
C LEU A 451 -1.95 10.23 23.60
N HIS A 452 -3.13 9.78 24.03
CA HIS A 452 -3.50 8.36 23.98
C HIS A 452 -3.67 7.85 22.54
N ARG A 453 -4.15 8.71 21.63
CA ARG A 453 -4.35 8.38 20.20
C ARG A 453 -3.09 8.53 19.36
N GLU A 454 -2.10 9.27 19.85
CA GLU A 454 -0.77 9.34 19.27
C GLU A 454 -0.03 8.03 19.54
N HIS A 455 0.09 7.19 18.51
CA HIS A 455 0.77 5.92 18.64
C HIS A 455 2.23 5.99 18.17
N GLN A 456 2.61 7.01 17.39
CA GLN A 456 3.99 7.20 16.98
C GLN A 456 4.81 7.73 18.16
N PRO A 457 5.91 7.06 18.55
CA PRO A 457 6.81 7.58 19.59
C PRO A 457 7.27 9.00 19.26
N ASN A 458 6.99 9.94 20.17
CA ASN A 458 7.25 11.36 20.01
C ASN A 458 6.54 12.05 18.82
N GLY A 459 5.49 11.45 18.21
CA GLY A 459 4.81 11.98 17.02
C GLY A 459 4.32 13.42 17.19
N THR A 460 3.54 13.69 18.23
CA THR A 460 3.04 15.04 18.54
C THR A 460 4.17 16.08 18.73
N LEU A 461 5.30 15.68 19.33
CA LEU A 461 6.46 16.55 19.50
C LEU A 461 7.18 16.81 18.16
N THR A 462 7.29 15.79 17.31
CA THR A 462 7.85 15.88 15.96
C THR A 462 7.06 16.85 15.11
N ILE A 463 5.72 16.70 15.08
CA ILE A 463 4.82 17.61 14.36
C ILE A 463 4.99 19.04 14.88
N ALA A 464 4.95 19.24 16.20
CA ALA A 464 5.07 20.56 16.80
C ALA A 464 6.42 21.24 16.48
N ARG A 465 7.53 20.49 16.53
CA ARG A 465 8.88 21.00 16.23
C ARG A 465 9.03 21.39 14.78
N HIS A 466 8.53 20.59 13.85
CA HIS A 466 8.64 20.88 12.43
C HIS A 466 7.73 22.05 12.04
N ASN A 467 6.48 22.06 12.51
CA ASN A 467 5.57 23.20 12.33
C ASN A 467 6.18 24.52 12.83
N ALA A 468 6.87 24.51 13.98
CA ALA A 468 7.50 25.71 14.53
C ALA A 468 8.65 26.29 13.68
N ARG A 469 9.17 25.53 12.70
CA ARG A 469 10.17 26.04 11.73
C ARG A 469 9.54 26.90 10.64
N HIS A 470 8.30 26.59 10.25
CA HIS A 470 7.69 27.11 9.03
C HIS A 470 6.39 27.89 9.25
N PHE A 471 5.78 27.78 10.43
CA PHE A 471 4.50 28.41 10.76
C PHE A 471 4.56 29.20 12.08
N ALA A 472 3.68 30.19 12.19
CA ALA A 472 3.53 30.96 13.43
C ALA A 472 3.02 30.07 14.58
N SER A 473 3.47 30.36 15.81
CA SER A 473 3.10 29.58 17.00
C SER A 473 1.71 29.93 17.55
N GLN A 474 1.13 31.07 17.17
CA GLN A 474 -0.17 31.54 17.62
C GLN A 474 -1.17 31.59 16.47
N VAL A 475 -2.45 31.36 16.78
CA VAL A 475 -3.55 31.53 15.82
C VAL A 475 -3.51 32.98 15.29
N PRO A 476 -3.41 33.18 13.96
CA PRO A 476 -3.38 34.53 13.40
C PRO A 476 -4.62 35.33 13.80
N LYS A 477 -4.45 36.61 14.14
CA LYS A 477 -5.54 37.46 14.69
C LYS A 477 -6.78 37.51 13.79
N TRP A 478 -6.60 37.43 12.48
CA TRP A 478 -7.70 37.45 11.51
C TRP A 478 -8.55 36.16 11.52
N LEU A 479 -8.00 35.04 12.01
CA LEU A 479 -8.71 33.76 12.14
C LEU A 479 -9.59 33.69 13.40
N ILE A 480 -9.31 34.50 14.44
CA ILE A 480 -10.00 34.42 15.73
C ILE A 480 -11.51 34.68 15.57
N GLY A 481 -11.91 35.76 14.89
CA GLY A 481 -13.32 36.11 14.70
C GLY A 481 -14.09 35.13 13.80
N VAL A 482 -13.42 34.50 12.83
CA VAL A 482 -14.01 33.48 11.96
C VAL A 482 -14.24 32.18 12.75
N ASN A 483 -13.25 31.80 13.57
CA ASN A 483 -13.33 30.61 14.41
C ASN A 483 -14.45 30.73 15.45
N ASP A 484 -14.63 31.91 16.05
CA ASP A 484 -15.69 32.15 17.04
C ASP A 484 -17.10 31.85 16.48
N ASP A 485 -17.39 32.26 15.23
CA ASP A 485 -18.69 32.01 14.60
C ASP A 485 -18.88 30.55 14.20
N VAL A 486 -17.86 29.93 13.58
CA VAL A 486 -17.97 28.57 13.03
C VAL A 486 -17.90 27.52 14.13
N ILE A 487 -16.87 27.56 14.98
CA ILE A 487 -16.64 26.57 16.04
C ILE A 487 -17.69 26.73 17.14
N GLY A 488 -18.05 27.97 17.49
CA GLY A 488 -19.10 28.24 18.47
C GLY A 488 -20.44 27.62 18.06
N LYS A 489 -20.85 27.78 16.79
CA LYS A 489 -22.08 27.13 16.26
C LYS A 489 -21.98 25.61 16.23
N LEU A 490 -20.82 25.06 15.86
CA LEU A 490 -20.55 23.62 15.90
C LEU A 490 -20.73 23.05 17.31
N LEU A 491 -20.19 23.74 18.32
CA LEU A 491 -20.30 23.36 19.72
C LEU A 491 -21.74 23.37 20.20
N VAL A 492 -22.46 24.48 20.03
CA VAL A 492 -23.86 24.62 20.49
C VAL A 492 -24.79 23.63 19.79
N ARG A 493 -24.54 23.31 18.52
CA ARG A 493 -25.38 22.39 17.74
C ARG A 493 -25.18 20.93 18.14
N ASN A 494 -23.94 20.52 18.43
CA ASN A 494 -23.60 19.10 18.58
C ASN A 494 -23.31 18.69 20.03
N PHE A 495 -23.09 19.63 20.94
CA PHE A 495 -22.67 19.35 22.31
C PHE A 495 -23.42 20.21 23.33
N SER A 496 -23.66 19.64 24.52
CA SER A 496 -24.26 20.38 25.65
C SER A 496 -23.16 21.16 26.39
N VAL A 497 -22.82 22.35 25.89
CA VAL A 497 -21.79 23.23 26.47
C VAL A 497 -22.44 24.41 27.21
N PRO A 498 -22.15 24.63 28.51
CA PRO A 498 -22.63 25.81 29.22
C PRO A 498 -22.13 27.11 28.60
N SER A 499 -22.95 28.16 28.57
CA SER A 499 -22.56 29.47 28.01
C SER A 499 -21.31 30.06 28.69
N SER A 500 -21.07 29.73 29.95
CA SER A 500 -19.86 30.14 30.70
C SER A 500 -18.57 29.50 30.20
N GLU A 501 -18.64 28.31 29.59
CA GLU A 501 -17.47 27.57 29.09
C GLU A 501 -17.25 27.75 27.58
N LEU A 502 -18.29 28.21 26.87
CA LEU A 502 -18.30 28.24 25.40
C LEU A 502 -17.09 28.99 24.81
N LYS A 503 -16.77 30.18 25.33
CA LYS A 503 -15.65 30.98 24.79
C LYS A 503 -14.30 30.28 24.96
N GLN A 504 -14.01 29.78 26.17
CA GLN A 504 -12.75 29.09 26.46
C GLN A 504 -12.60 27.81 25.63
N LEU A 505 -13.69 27.07 25.43
CA LEU A 505 -13.67 25.86 24.61
C LEU A 505 -13.49 26.20 23.13
N THR A 506 -14.18 27.22 22.63
CA THR A 506 -14.02 27.72 21.26
C THR A 506 -12.56 28.12 20.98
N ASP A 507 -11.93 28.89 21.86
CA ASP A 507 -10.54 29.34 21.68
C ASP A 507 -9.54 28.16 21.67
N ARG A 508 -9.80 27.13 22.50
CA ARG A 508 -9.00 25.90 22.51
C ARG A 508 -9.16 25.10 21.22
N LEU A 509 -10.38 24.90 20.76
CA LEU A 509 -10.65 24.18 19.50
C LEU A 509 -10.14 24.95 18.27
N ALA A 510 -10.15 26.29 18.32
CA ALA A 510 -9.53 27.14 17.31
C ALA A 510 -8.02 26.93 17.23
N THR A 511 -7.37 26.79 18.39
CA THR A 511 -5.93 26.49 18.47
C THR A 511 -5.63 25.11 17.87
N TYR A 512 -6.39 24.08 18.24
CA TYR A 512 -6.26 22.75 17.64
C TYR A 512 -6.48 22.79 16.12
N ALA A 513 -7.53 23.47 15.65
CA ALA A 513 -7.84 23.57 14.22
C ALA A 513 -6.70 24.23 13.44
N TYR A 514 -6.09 25.28 13.97
CA TYR A 514 -4.94 25.94 13.34
C TYR A 514 -3.70 25.04 13.31
N GLN A 515 -3.39 24.35 14.41
CA GLN A 515 -2.26 23.41 14.47
C GLN A 515 -2.45 22.21 13.55
N SER A 516 -3.68 21.69 13.48
CA SER A 516 -4.06 20.65 12.52
C SER A 516 -3.86 21.13 11.09
N TYR A 517 -4.38 22.31 10.73
CA TYR A 517 -4.16 22.93 9.42
C TYR A 517 -2.68 23.06 9.09
N ALA A 518 -1.87 23.63 9.99
CA ALA A 518 -0.43 23.79 9.79
C ALA A 518 0.25 22.44 9.54
N SER A 519 -0.05 21.42 10.36
CA SER A 519 0.52 20.07 10.18
C SER A 519 0.12 19.41 8.87
N GLN A 520 -1.09 19.65 8.36
CA GLN A 520 -1.53 19.09 7.08
C GLN A 520 -0.88 19.80 5.89
N ILE A 521 -0.64 21.12 5.98
CA ILE A 521 0.10 21.86 4.95
C ILE A 521 1.58 21.43 4.95
N ASP A 522 2.17 21.27 6.13
CA ASP A 522 3.55 20.80 6.27
C ASP A 522 3.74 19.42 5.61
N GLN A 523 2.90 18.44 5.98
CA GLN A 523 2.86 17.13 5.36
C GLN A 523 2.71 17.23 3.83
N ALA A 524 1.78 18.06 3.35
CA ALA A 524 1.53 18.23 1.92
C ALA A 524 2.75 18.79 1.16
N GLU A 525 3.47 19.75 1.73
CA GLU A 525 4.67 20.34 1.15
C GLU A 525 5.83 19.34 1.13
N ILE A 526 6.02 18.57 2.20
CA ILE A 526 7.02 17.49 2.25
C ILE A 526 6.76 16.49 1.11
N TYR A 527 5.50 16.06 0.94
CA TYR A 527 5.16 15.02 -0.04
C TYR A 527 5.34 15.52 -1.47
N ARG A 528 4.94 16.78 -1.70
CA ARG A 528 5.15 17.46 -2.97
C ARG A 528 6.63 17.56 -3.32
N ARG A 529 7.48 17.95 -2.37
CA ARG A 529 8.93 18.12 -2.58
C ARG A 529 9.62 16.80 -2.92
N ILE A 530 9.40 15.77 -2.12
CA ILE A 530 9.96 14.43 -2.36
C ILE A 530 9.50 13.92 -3.74
N THR A 531 8.21 14.06 -4.05
CA THR A 531 7.66 13.66 -5.35
C THR A 531 8.30 14.41 -6.52
N HIS A 532 8.42 15.73 -6.41
CA HIS A 532 9.03 16.56 -7.45
C HIS A 532 10.50 16.22 -7.65
N GLN A 533 11.25 16.00 -6.57
CA GLN A 533 12.67 15.65 -6.61
C GLN A 533 12.89 14.30 -7.33
N HIS A 534 12.09 13.27 -7.03
CA HIS A 534 12.19 11.98 -7.71
C HIS A 534 11.75 12.06 -9.17
N ALA A 535 10.63 12.72 -9.45
CA ALA A 535 10.15 12.91 -10.82
C ALA A 535 11.15 13.73 -11.66
N PHE A 536 11.85 14.67 -11.02
CA PHE A 536 12.93 15.43 -11.63
C PHE A 536 14.16 14.57 -11.93
N ASN A 537 14.63 13.78 -10.97
CA ASN A 537 15.83 12.95 -11.15
C ASN A 537 15.66 11.86 -12.21
N ARG A 538 14.43 11.47 -12.55
CA ARG A 538 14.15 10.67 -13.76
C ARG A 538 14.61 11.36 -15.05
N CYS A 539 14.52 12.68 -15.14
CA CYS A 539 14.74 13.46 -16.38
C CYS A 539 16.21 13.91 -16.57
N ARG A 540 17.02 13.95 -15.51
CA ARG A 540 18.29 14.71 -15.46
C ARG A 540 19.53 14.01 -16.04
N LEU A 541 19.48 12.71 -16.35
CA LEU A 541 20.66 11.98 -16.86
C LEU A 541 20.99 12.17 -18.36
N ARG A 542 20.34 13.12 -19.04
CA ARG A 542 20.68 13.46 -20.43
C ARG A 542 21.76 14.54 -20.55
N SER A 543 22.31 15.08 -19.46
CA SER A 543 23.34 16.14 -19.51
C SER A 543 24.70 15.69 -18.95
N ALA A 544 25.78 15.96 -19.70
CA ALA A 544 27.16 15.61 -19.36
C ALA A 544 27.67 16.18 -18.02
N ALA A 545 27.10 17.29 -17.54
CA ALA A 545 27.49 17.94 -16.28
C ALA A 545 27.21 17.11 -15.01
N ASN A 546 26.37 16.07 -15.09
CA ASN A 546 25.92 15.29 -13.92
C ASN A 546 26.66 13.94 -13.74
N GLN A 547 27.51 13.51 -14.68
CA GLN A 547 28.39 12.35 -14.45
C GLN A 547 29.33 12.55 -13.25
N ALA A 548 29.55 13.80 -12.83
CA ALA A 548 30.36 14.16 -11.67
C ALA A 548 29.63 14.07 -10.30
N ARG A 549 28.29 13.89 -10.25
CA ARG A 549 27.50 13.86 -9.00
C ARG A 549 27.02 12.45 -8.56
N GLY A 550 27.45 11.39 -9.24
CA GLY A 550 27.13 9.99 -8.88
C GLY A 550 25.95 9.39 -9.67
N LEU A 551 25.71 8.09 -9.47
CA LEU A 551 24.76 7.26 -10.22
C LEU A 551 23.39 7.08 -9.53
N GLU A 552 23.17 7.81 -8.42
CA GLU A 552 21.90 7.88 -7.68
C GLU A 552 20.80 8.60 -8.50
N GLY A 553 19.52 8.32 -8.21
CA GLY A 553 18.38 8.82 -8.99
C GLY A 553 17.83 7.81 -10.01
N MET A 554 17.48 8.24 -11.23
CA MET A 554 16.70 7.42 -12.19
C MET A 554 15.38 6.88 -11.62
N SER A 555 14.75 7.68 -10.76
CA SER A 555 13.58 7.24 -10.02
C SER A 555 12.46 6.80 -10.98
N SER A 556 11.94 5.60 -10.74
CA SER A 556 10.81 5.03 -11.46
C SER A 556 9.49 5.35 -10.79
N GLY A 557 9.50 5.91 -9.59
CA GLY A 557 8.31 6.46 -8.95
C GLY A 557 8.46 6.79 -7.48
N VAL A 558 7.32 7.12 -6.88
CA VAL A 558 7.17 7.44 -5.46
C VAL A 558 5.80 6.97 -4.95
N MET A 559 5.77 6.40 -3.75
CA MET A 559 4.57 6.01 -3.03
C MET A 559 4.65 6.50 -1.58
N TYR A 560 3.76 7.40 -1.19
CA TYR A 560 3.77 7.91 0.18
C TYR A 560 3.08 6.93 1.14
N TRP A 561 3.61 6.85 2.36
CA TRP A 561 2.91 6.31 3.52
C TRP A 561 2.05 7.44 4.09
N GLN A 562 0.74 7.33 4.25
CA GLN A 562 -0.18 6.30 3.73
C GLN A 562 -1.41 6.96 3.10
N LEU A 563 -2.29 6.20 2.45
CA LEU A 563 -3.49 6.72 1.79
C LEU A 563 -4.58 7.09 2.80
N ASN A 564 -5.01 6.11 3.61
CA ASN A 564 -6.22 6.16 4.41
C ASN A 564 -5.96 5.85 5.89
N ASP A 565 -6.90 6.21 6.76
CA ASP A 565 -6.91 5.89 8.19
C ASP A 565 -7.90 4.78 8.54
N VAL A 566 -7.61 4.07 9.64
CA VAL A 566 -8.55 3.12 10.27
C VAL A 566 -9.38 3.73 11.40
N TRP A 567 -8.95 4.87 11.94
CA TRP A 567 -9.55 5.56 13.08
C TRP A 567 -9.09 7.02 13.13
N SER A 568 -9.70 7.82 14.01
CA SER A 568 -9.30 9.22 14.20
C SER A 568 -8.05 9.31 15.10
N ALA A 569 -6.89 9.54 14.50
CA ALA A 569 -5.62 9.78 15.19
C ALA A 569 -4.69 10.64 14.31
N PRO A 570 -3.60 11.21 14.86
CA PRO A 570 -2.50 11.73 14.05
C PRO A 570 -1.86 10.59 13.26
N THR A 571 -1.76 10.72 11.95
CA THR A 571 -1.23 9.67 11.07
C THR A 571 -0.58 10.28 9.84
N TRP A 572 0.03 9.42 9.03
CA TRP A 572 0.60 9.77 7.73
C TRP A 572 -0.43 9.79 6.59
N SER A 573 -1.72 9.55 6.88
CA SER A 573 -2.76 9.45 5.85
C SER A 573 -2.94 10.76 5.09
N SER A 574 -3.37 10.66 3.84
CA SER A 574 -3.89 11.80 3.08
C SER A 574 -5.43 11.87 3.10
N ILE A 575 -6.11 10.77 3.43
CA ILE A 575 -7.56 10.67 3.61
C ILE A 575 -7.87 10.21 5.03
N GLU A 576 -8.67 10.99 5.74
CA GLU A 576 -9.10 10.74 7.12
C GLU A 576 -10.12 9.60 7.19
N VAL A 577 -10.32 9.00 8.38
CA VAL A 577 -11.29 7.91 8.57
C VAL A 577 -12.74 8.28 8.23
N THR A 578 -13.07 9.58 8.25
CA THR A 578 -14.38 10.09 7.85
C THR A 578 -14.55 10.22 6.33
N GLY A 579 -13.52 9.87 5.56
CA GLY A 579 -13.44 10.08 4.11
C GLY A 579 -12.98 11.48 3.71
N ALA A 580 -12.79 12.40 4.65
CA ALA A 580 -12.32 13.75 4.36
C ALA A 580 -10.89 13.74 3.80
N TRP A 581 -10.67 14.48 2.72
CA TRP A 581 -9.32 14.70 2.20
C TRP A 581 -8.57 15.69 3.10
N LYS A 582 -7.37 15.30 3.55
CA LYS A 582 -6.40 16.25 4.11
C LYS A 582 -5.84 17.14 2.99
N ALA A 583 -5.20 18.25 3.36
CA ALA A 583 -4.50 19.12 2.40
C ALA A 583 -3.56 18.34 1.46
N THR A 584 -2.89 17.31 2.00
CA THR A 584 -2.02 16.39 1.29
C THR A 584 -2.67 15.72 0.07
N HIS A 585 -3.94 15.32 0.13
CA HIS A 585 -4.60 14.65 -0.99
C HIS A 585 -4.96 15.63 -2.12
N TYR A 586 -5.36 16.85 -1.77
CA TYR A 586 -5.54 17.94 -2.75
C TYR A 586 -4.22 18.30 -3.44
N TYR A 587 -3.12 18.28 -2.69
CA TYR A 587 -1.79 18.45 -3.24
C TYR A 587 -1.39 17.30 -4.16
N ALA A 588 -1.72 16.05 -3.79
CA ALA A 588 -1.47 14.87 -4.60
C ALA A 588 -2.09 15.00 -5.99
N ALA A 589 -3.35 15.44 -6.06
CA ALA A 589 -4.02 15.72 -7.34
C ALA A 589 -3.25 16.70 -8.25
N ARG A 590 -2.44 17.60 -7.68
CA ARG A 590 -1.60 18.55 -8.42
C ARG A 590 -0.25 17.95 -8.78
N TYR A 591 0.47 17.37 -7.81
CA TYR A 591 1.83 16.86 -8.02
C TYR A 591 1.89 15.49 -8.69
N TYR A 592 0.76 14.79 -8.84
CA TYR A 592 0.62 13.58 -9.66
C TYR A 592 -0.12 13.79 -10.98
N ALA A 593 -0.54 15.02 -11.29
CA ALA A 593 -1.16 15.33 -12.58
C ALA A 593 -0.24 14.94 -13.75
N ASN A 594 -0.82 14.33 -14.79
CA ASN A 594 -0.05 13.83 -15.95
C ASN A 594 0.69 14.94 -16.72
N ARG A 595 0.24 16.19 -16.57
CA ARG A 595 0.89 17.40 -17.06
C ARG A 595 1.04 18.34 -15.88
N ARG A 596 2.27 18.62 -15.47
CA ARG A 596 2.53 19.41 -14.27
C ARG A 596 3.87 20.12 -14.34
N LEU A 597 3.97 21.21 -13.59
CA LEU A 597 5.24 21.86 -13.30
C LEU A 597 5.79 21.30 -11.99
N ALA A 598 6.88 20.55 -12.08
CA ALA A 598 7.64 20.13 -10.91
C ALA A 598 8.68 21.20 -10.58
N ILE A 599 8.53 21.81 -9.41
CA ILE A 599 9.48 22.77 -8.85
C ILE A 599 10.29 22.08 -7.77
N ALA A 600 11.62 22.15 -7.89
CA ALA A 600 12.57 21.67 -6.90
C ALA A 600 13.50 22.84 -6.48
N LEU A 601 13.75 22.96 -5.18
CA LEU A 601 14.92 23.71 -4.71
C LEU A 601 16.13 22.89 -5.13
N ALA A 602 16.98 23.46 -5.98
CA ALA A 602 18.15 22.76 -6.50
C ALA A 602 19.36 22.92 -5.59
N ASP A 603 19.43 24.04 -4.86
CA ASP A 603 20.48 24.38 -3.92
C ASP A 603 19.93 25.41 -2.92
N SER A 604 19.88 25.04 -1.65
CA SER A 604 19.37 25.89 -0.57
C SER A 604 20.32 27.05 -0.23
N GLU A 605 21.64 26.86 -0.36
CA GLU A 605 22.65 27.88 -0.10
C GLU A 605 22.69 28.93 -1.22
N GLN A 606 22.60 28.48 -2.47
CA GLN A 606 22.64 29.36 -3.65
C GLN A 606 21.26 29.95 -4.01
N ARG A 607 20.19 29.54 -3.30
CA ARG A 607 18.80 29.96 -3.54
C ARG A 607 18.34 29.75 -4.99
N ILE A 608 18.79 28.67 -5.61
CA ILE A 608 18.43 28.33 -6.99
C ILE A 608 17.16 27.48 -6.98
N VAL A 609 16.13 27.97 -7.67
CA VAL A 609 14.89 27.25 -7.94
C VAL A 609 14.94 26.71 -9.37
N GLU A 610 14.80 25.40 -9.52
CA GLU A 610 14.64 24.78 -10.83
C GLU A 610 13.17 24.35 -11.02
N ALA A 611 12.66 24.52 -12.25
CA ALA A 611 11.31 24.16 -12.62
C ALA A 611 11.29 23.35 -13.92
N PHE A 612 10.59 22.22 -13.90
CA PHE A 612 10.50 21.28 -15.00
C PHE A 612 9.05 20.99 -15.35
N TYR A 613 8.73 21.02 -16.63
CA TYR A 613 7.44 20.54 -17.10
C TYR A 613 7.50 19.03 -17.33
N ILE A 614 6.70 18.28 -16.56
CA ILE A 614 6.63 16.83 -16.62
C ILE A 614 5.37 16.42 -17.38
N ARG A 615 5.56 15.50 -18.33
CA ARG A 615 4.49 14.88 -19.12
C ARG A 615 4.60 13.36 -19.04
N ASP A 616 3.63 12.73 -18.39
CA ASP A 616 3.54 11.27 -18.25
C ASP A 616 2.82 10.60 -19.44
N SER A 617 2.34 11.37 -20.43
CA SER A 617 1.55 10.88 -21.59
C SER A 617 2.40 10.26 -22.72
N ASN A 618 1.74 9.71 -23.75
CA ASN A 618 2.39 8.92 -24.81
C ASN A 618 3.50 9.74 -25.49
N PRO A 619 4.77 9.27 -25.51
CA PRO A 619 5.89 9.99 -26.12
C PRO A 619 5.73 10.19 -27.63
N ASN A 620 4.83 9.48 -28.30
CA ASN A 620 4.52 9.65 -29.73
C ASN A 620 3.54 10.81 -29.99
N GLN A 621 2.95 11.41 -28.94
CA GLN A 621 2.13 12.63 -29.04
C GLN A 621 2.97 13.89 -28.73
N ARG A 622 4.12 14.05 -29.39
CA ARG A 622 4.95 15.27 -29.31
C ARG A 622 4.34 16.39 -30.17
N GLY A 623 3.34 17.07 -29.62
CA GLY A 623 3.00 18.42 -30.07
C GLY A 623 3.92 19.46 -29.40
N SER A 624 4.29 20.52 -30.12
CA SER A 624 4.93 21.69 -29.53
C SER A 624 3.91 22.42 -28.65
N GLU A 625 4.14 22.45 -27.34
CA GLU A 625 3.34 23.24 -26.41
C GLU A 625 4.13 24.49 -26.01
N GLN A 626 3.51 25.66 -26.07
CA GLN A 626 4.04 26.84 -25.40
C GLN A 626 3.66 26.75 -23.92
N ILE A 627 4.66 26.78 -23.06
CA ILE A 627 4.52 26.70 -21.61
C ILE A 627 4.79 28.09 -21.06
N GLU A 628 3.77 28.68 -20.45
CA GLU A 628 3.90 29.88 -19.64
C GLU A 628 4.00 29.48 -18.17
N VAL A 629 5.10 29.85 -17.52
CA VAL A 629 5.31 29.65 -16.09
C VAL A 629 5.28 30.99 -15.40
N ARG A 630 4.26 31.21 -14.58
CA ARG A 630 4.11 32.39 -13.74
C ARG A 630 4.53 32.08 -12.32
N PHE A 631 5.37 32.93 -11.75
CA PHE A 631 5.79 32.89 -10.36
C PHE A 631 5.22 34.12 -9.67
N ASP A 632 4.37 33.90 -8.66
CA ASP A 632 3.84 34.96 -7.81
C ASP A 632 4.45 34.80 -6.40
N CYS A 633 5.12 35.85 -5.93
CA CYS A 633 5.67 35.92 -4.58
C CYS A 633 4.69 36.64 -3.68
N TYR A 634 4.39 36.06 -2.52
CA TYR A 634 3.47 36.61 -1.53
C TYR A 634 4.19 36.75 -0.19
N ASP A 635 3.81 37.77 0.56
CA ASP A 635 4.14 37.91 1.97
C ASP A 635 3.33 36.86 2.75
N VAL A 636 3.99 36.04 3.57
CA VAL A 636 3.34 34.89 4.20
C VAL A 636 2.33 35.30 5.28
N ASP A 637 2.53 36.45 5.93
CA ASP A 637 1.70 36.91 7.04
C ASP A 637 0.47 37.69 6.55
N SER A 638 0.63 38.54 5.53
CA SER A 638 -0.43 39.38 4.99
C SER A 638 -1.10 38.80 3.74
N LEU A 639 -0.49 37.79 3.11
CA LEU A 639 -0.84 37.27 1.78
C LEU A 639 -0.84 38.36 0.69
N ALA A 640 -0.20 39.49 0.95
CA ALA A 640 -0.03 40.54 -0.05
C ALA A 640 0.95 40.06 -1.12
N ARG A 641 0.59 40.25 -2.40
CA ARG A 641 1.49 39.90 -3.51
C ARG A 641 2.68 40.87 -3.52
N LEU A 642 3.87 40.36 -3.25
CA LEU A 642 5.13 41.09 -3.24
C LEU A 642 5.69 41.29 -4.65
N ASN A 643 5.67 40.25 -5.48
CA ASN A 643 6.22 40.30 -6.84
C ASN A 643 5.54 39.26 -7.76
N SER A 644 5.66 39.44 -9.08
CA SER A 644 5.15 38.51 -10.09
C SER A 644 6.05 38.53 -11.32
N TRP A 645 6.47 37.36 -11.81
CA TRP A 645 7.21 37.24 -13.07
C TRP A 645 6.76 36.04 -13.88
N THR A 646 6.87 36.14 -15.20
CA THR A 646 6.45 35.12 -16.16
C THR A 646 7.62 34.71 -17.04
N ILE A 647 7.79 33.40 -17.22
CA ILE A 647 8.75 32.79 -18.14
C ILE A 647 7.95 32.02 -19.19
N ILE A 648 8.14 32.37 -20.47
CA ILE A 648 7.54 31.64 -21.59
C ILE A 648 8.62 30.77 -22.24
N LYS A 649 8.38 29.46 -22.35
CA LYS A 649 9.22 28.52 -23.08
C LYS A 649 8.40 27.69 -24.03
N ASN A 650 8.94 27.41 -25.21
CA ASN A 650 8.37 26.40 -26.11
C ASN A 650 8.94 25.03 -25.72
N SER A 651 8.08 24.02 -25.53
CA SER A 651 8.50 22.65 -25.30
C SER A 651 9.08 22.09 -26.61
N THR A 652 10.37 21.76 -26.62
CA THR A 652 11.02 21.01 -27.71
C THR A 652 10.92 19.51 -27.51
#